data_AF-A0A418BZP5-F1
#
_entry.id   AF-A0A418BZP5-F1
#
_cell.length_a   1.000
_cell.length_b   1.000
_cell.length_c   1.000
_cell.angle_alpha   90.00
_cell.angle_beta   90.00
_cell.angle_gamma   90.00
#
_symmetry.space_group_name_H-M   'P 1'
#
loop_
_entity.id
_entity.type
_entity.pdbx_description
1 polymer ?
#
loop_
_entity_poly.entity_id
_entity_poly.type
_entity_poly.pdbx_seq_one_letter_code
_entity_poly.pdbx_strand_id
1 'polypeptide(L)'
;MLPATFLLDPTTLVVFGGYTYGPDTGLCERPWYELEPPPRTTALPSPSRLLHGMKLEPVNDEAIYTLKLDVMVSRTVSIANVTPALAMFRRVAFSATSSFHRSKSHLAAPVAAAAATAPPTHAKTDQHIGHSGAKIFHNLMSEMGVDTIFGYPGGAILPVFDEIFESPHFKFLLCRHEQGAGHMAQGYARATGKPGVVLVTSGPGATNTVTPLQDALMDGTPIIVFSGQVATPVLGTDAFQEADILGITRPCTKWNVQVRHVNDLARNVREAFHIATTGRPGPVLVDLPKDITAGICQSVVSTTPQLIGYYGEDKVHGNRVDQAANLAEAARLINVSKKPVIYAGQGTQHCSDQLRELAIKMNLPVTTSFQGMGAFDETHPLSLHMLGMHGSAYANYAIQDSDCVIAIGARFDDRVTGRVRDFAPEARRAGRLGQGGIIHFDISGKQVGKIVPTNVGVVGDAAYNLAQLLPQLEAKPRPEWHAQLNALKPQRVIEELYTQTKHRDDVIISTGVGQHQMWAAQFYRWRQPRSLVSSGGLGTMGFGLPAAIGAKVAKPNHLVVDIDGDASFSMTLMELATAAEFNVGVKVLLLNNNAQGMVKQWQDLFYDERYSSTIMKNPDFVKLAQAMNCQGLRCASQDDLADKMAEFLAADGPIVGEFIVDGDEHCYPMVGAGRALDEMIFGDFQDCPPTTST
;
A
#
# COMPACT_ATOMS: atom_id res chain seq x y z
N MET A 1 31.78 24.72 -11.38
CA MET A 1 30.96 25.95 -11.30
C MET A 1 30.97 26.58 -12.68
N LEU A 2 29.80 26.75 -13.28
CA LEU A 2 29.58 27.67 -14.39
C LEU A 2 28.41 28.55 -13.93
N PRO A 3 28.58 29.88 -13.85
CA PRO A 3 27.46 30.76 -13.49
C PRO A 3 26.48 30.83 -14.67
N ALA A 4 25.20 30.64 -14.40
CA ALA A 4 24.13 31.02 -15.30
C ALA A 4 23.52 32.33 -14.78
N THR A 5 23.47 33.35 -15.63
CA THR A 5 22.86 34.64 -15.32
C THR A 5 21.54 34.74 -16.07
N PHE A 6 20.44 34.96 -15.35
CA PHE A 6 19.13 35.23 -15.94
C PHE A 6 18.80 36.72 -15.75
N LEU A 7 18.37 37.38 -16.82
CA LEU A 7 17.76 38.71 -16.76
C LEU A 7 16.24 38.53 -16.73
N LEU A 8 15.58 39.14 -15.75
CA LEU A 8 14.13 39.14 -15.63
C LEU A 8 13.58 40.50 -16.04
N ASP A 9 12.63 40.49 -16.97
CA ASP A 9 11.83 41.65 -17.36
C ASP A 9 10.77 41.93 -16.27
N PRO A 10 10.50 43.20 -15.90
CA PRO A 10 9.49 43.56 -14.89
C PRO A 10 8.06 43.06 -15.16
N THR A 11 7.76 42.53 -16.35
CA THR A 11 6.46 41.96 -16.73
C THR A 11 6.38 40.42 -16.65
N THR A 12 7.49 39.72 -16.38
CA THR A 12 7.53 38.24 -16.40
C THR A 12 7.23 37.61 -15.04
N LEU A 13 6.06 36.96 -14.91
CA LEU A 13 5.68 36.21 -13.73
C LEU A 13 6.32 34.80 -13.73
N VAL A 14 7.25 34.53 -12.81
CA VAL A 14 7.82 33.18 -12.60
C VAL A 14 7.29 32.60 -11.29
N VAL A 15 6.48 31.54 -11.38
CA VAL A 15 5.85 30.92 -10.22
C VAL A 15 6.71 29.78 -9.67
N PHE A 16 7.24 29.98 -8.46
CA PHE A 16 7.68 28.90 -7.58
C PHE A 16 7.07 29.08 -6.19
N GLY A 17 6.27 28.11 -5.75
CA GLY A 17 6.01 27.85 -4.33
C GLY A 17 5.46 29.00 -3.48
N GLY A 18 4.34 29.61 -3.89
CA GLY A 18 3.38 30.28 -3.00
C GLY A 18 3.87 31.48 -2.18
N TYR A 19 3.59 32.70 -2.67
CA TYR A 19 2.94 33.84 -1.98
C TYR A 19 3.07 35.07 -2.90
N THR A 20 2.01 35.85 -3.06
CA THR A 20 1.98 37.05 -3.92
C THR A 20 1.69 38.30 -3.11
N TYR A 21 2.41 39.39 -3.41
CA TYR A 21 2.05 40.76 -3.07
C TYR A 21 2.34 41.64 -4.28
N GLY A 22 1.39 42.50 -4.65
CA GLY A 22 1.52 43.47 -5.73
C GLY A 22 0.92 44.82 -5.31
N PRO A 23 1.42 45.95 -5.83
CA PRO A 23 0.96 47.28 -5.43
C PRO A 23 -0.32 47.71 -6.17
N ASP A 24 -1.12 48.49 -5.43
CA ASP A 24 -2.42 49.06 -5.76
C ASP A 24 -2.65 49.55 -7.22
N THR A 25 -3.74 49.06 -7.84
CA THR A 25 -4.68 49.93 -8.56
C THR A 25 -6.10 49.54 -8.19
N GLY A 26 -6.87 50.47 -7.60
CA GLY A 26 -8.13 50.15 -6.93
C GLY A 26 -9.39 50.55 -7.69
N LEU A 27 -10.47 49.80 -7.44
CA LEU A 27 -11.85 50.30 -7.42
C LEU A 27 -12.70 49.43 -6.45
N CYS A 28 -13.62 50.09 -5.75
CA CYS A 28 -14.37 49.64 -4.55
C CYS A 28 -15.47 48.57 -4.87
N GLU A 29 -16.17 47.87 -3.95
CA GLU A 29 -16.74 48.22 -2.63
C GLU A 29 -16.73 47.05 -1.59
N ARG A 30 -17.16 47.31 -0.32
CA ARG A 30 -16.88 46.52 0.93
C ARG A 30 -18.00 45.55 1.39
N PRO A 31 -17.81 44.70 2.44
CA PRO A 31 -17.77 45.08 3.89
C PRO A 31 -16.52 44.56 4.65
N TRP A 32 -15.90 45.24 5.65
CA TRP A 32 -16.30 45.39 7.08
C TRP A 32 -16.58 44.03 7.77
N TYR A 33 -16.06 43.58 8.92
CA TYR A 33 -15.29 44.10 10.10
C TYR A 33 -14.73 42.82 10.83
N GLU A 34 -13.76 42.77 11.76
CA GLU A 34 -12.70 43.67 12.31
C GLU A 34 -11.67 42.81 13.10
N LEU A 35 -10.39 43.20 13.18
CA LEU A 35 -9.43 42.85 14.26
C LEU A 35 -8.19 43.76 14.18
N GLU A 36 -7.67 44.24 15.33
CA GLU A 36 -6.68 45.32 15.41
C GLU A 36 -5.23 44.92 15.02
N PRO A 37 -4.40 45.88 14.54
CA PRO A 37 -3.01 45.60 14.17
C PRO A 37 -2.05 45.63 15.39
N PRO A 38 -1.04 44.74 15.45
CA PRO A 38 0.05 44.85 16.41
C PRO A 38 0.92 46.10 16.14
N PRO A 39 1.59 46.67 17.16
CA PRO A 39 2.20 47.99 17.08
C PRO A 39 3.39 48.05 16.13
N ARG A 40 3.53 49.20 15.44
CA ARG A 40 4.68 49.51 14.58
C ARG A 40 5.98 49.51 15.38
N THR A 41 6.90 48.60 15.07
CA THR A 41 8.32 48.70 15.44
C THR A 41 9.15 49.03 14.21
N THR A 42 9.83 50.19 14.24
CA THR A 42 10.64 50.71 13.13
C THR A 42 12.04 50.10 13.12
N ALA A 43 12.12 48.77 12.93
CA ALA A 43 13.37 48.05 12.82
C ALA A 43 13.34 47.08 11.63
N LEU A 44 14.24 47.31 10.66
CA LEU A 44 14.49 46.36 9.57
C LEU A 44 15.05 45.04 10.14
N PRO A 45 14.54 43.87 9.72
CA PRO A 45 15.14 42.60 10.11
C PRO A 45 16.52 42.41 9.47
N SER A 46 17.44 41.75 10.20
CA SER A 46 18.81 41.53 9.74
C SER A 46 18.91 40.47 8.61
N PRO A 47 20.01 40.42 7.83
CA PRO A 47 20.07 39.66 6.57
C PRO A 47 20.12 38.12 6.68
N SER A 48 19.76 37.53 7.82
CA SER A 48 20.12 36.14 8.17
C SER A 48 18.98 35.11 8.11
N ARG A 49 17.99 35.29 7.22
CA ARG A 49 16.99 34.26 6.89
C ARG A 49 16.69 34.18 5.39
N LEU A 50 17.64 33.63 4.63
CA LEU A 50 17.41 32.98 3.34
C LEU A 50 17.87 31.52 3.42
N LEU A 51 17.21 30.64 2.67
CA LEU A 51 17.59 29.22 2.56
C LEU A 51 19.03 29.09 2.01
N HIS A 52 19.74 28.06 2.46
CA HIS A 52 21.16 27.84 2.14
C HIS A 52 21.44 27.88 0.63
N GLY A 53 22.38 28.75 0.21
CA GLY A 53 22.94 28.74 -1.15
C GLY A 53 22.43 29.82 -2.11
N MET A 54 21.53 30.71 -1.69
CA MET A 54 21.06 31.85 -2.50
C MET A 54 21.58 33.20 -1.96
N LYS A 55 22.15 34.01 -2.86
CA LYS A 55 22.43 35.44 -2.61
C LYS A 55 21.79 36.30 -3.69
N LEU A 56 21.20 37.42 -3.24
CA LEU A 56 20.75 38.53 -4.07
C LEU A 56 21.78 39.66 -3.96
N GLU A 57 22.34 40.07 -5.09
CA GLU A 57 23.26 41.22 -5.17
C GLU A 57 22.59 42.30 -6.07
N PRO A 58 22.46 43.56 -5.59
CA PRO A 58 21.78 44.61 -6.32
C PRO A 58 22.61 45.10 -7.52
N VAL A 59 21.94 45.23 -8.67
CA VAL A 59 22.43 45.82 -9.93
C VAL A 59 22.99 47.23 -9.73
N ASN A 60 22.04 48.15 -9.51
CA ASN A 60 22.12 49.59 -9.26
C ASN A 60 20.82 50.02 -8.53
N ASP A 61 20.63 51.29 -8.18
CA ASP A 61 19.47 51.80 -7.42
C ASP A 61 18.10 51.70 -8.13
N GLU A 62 18.05 51.26 -9.40
CA GLU A 62 16.81 50.96 -10.13
C GLU A 62 16.52 49.45 -10.17
N ALA A 63 16.03 48.91 -9.05
CA ALA A 63 15.23 47.66 -8.92
C ALA A 63 15.63 46.37 -9.66
N ILE A 64 16.87 46.23 -10.14
CA ILE A 64 17.39 45.01 -10.79
C ILE A 64 18.25 44.21 -9.80
N TYR A 65 17.94 42.93 -9.60
CA TYR A 65 18.67 42.02 -8.71
C TYR A 65 19.27 40.83 -9.46
N THR A 66 20.48 40.43 -9.08
CA THR A 66 21.11 39.20 -9.59
C THR A 66 20.98 38.08 -8.56
N LEU A 67 20.43 36.93 -8.95
CA LEU A 67 20.37 35.73 -8.12
C LEU A 67 21.56 34.81 -8.42
N LYS A 68 22.41 34.53 -7.43
CA LYS A 68 23.44 33.46 -7.51
C LYS A 68 22.96 32.20 -6.78
N LEU A 69 23.20 31.05 -7.41
CA LEU A 69 22.89 29.70 -6.93
C LEU A 69 24.17 28.86 -6.87
N ASP A 70 24.60 28.47 -5.67
CA ASP A 70 25.73 27.55 -5.50
C ASP A 70 25.27 26.09 -5.57
N VAL A 71 25.56 25.43 -6.69
CA VAL A 71 25.26 24.00 -6.89
C VAL A 71 26.50 23.14 -6.57
N MET A 72 26.42 22.34 -5.51
CA MET A 72 27.40 21.28 -5.26
C MET A 72 27.26 20.15 -6.29
N VAL A 73 28.23 20.05 -7.20
CA VAL A 73 28.36 18.93 -8.12
C VAL A 73 29.27 17.87 -7.51
N SER A 74 28.70 16.73 -7.10
CA SER A 74 29.47 15.53 -6.77
C SER A 74 30.23 15.05 -8.00
N ARG A 75 31.56 14.90 -7.91
CA ARG A 75 32.40 14.47 -9.03
C ARG A 75 32.52 12.94 -9.09
N THR A 76 31.98 12.34 -10.15
CA THR A 76 32.53 11.09 -10.69
C THR A 76 32.51 11.08 -12.23
N VAL A 77 33.63 11.56 -12.80
CA VAL A 77 34.26 11.10 -14.06
C VAL A 77 33.72 11.55 -15.45
N SER A 78 34.69 12.09 -16.20
CA SER A 78 34.86 12.25 -17.65
C SER A 78 34.15 13.37 -18.43
N ILE A 79 34.94 13.94 -19.34
CA ILE A 79 34.65 15.10 -20.20
C ILE A 79 34.49 14.60 -21.64
N ALA A 80 33.43 15.03 -22.33
CA ALA A 80 33.45 15.24 -23.79
C ALA A 80 32.25 16.07 -24.29
N ASN A 81 32.54 17.11 -25.06
CA ASN A 81 31.73 17.70 -26.14
C ASN A 81 30.40 18.43 -25.83
N VAL A 82 30.46 19.77 -25.72
CA VAL A 82 29.42 20.68 -26.22
C VAL A 82 30.06 21.95 -26.81
N THR A 83 29.98 22.14 -28.14
CA THR A 83 29.84 23.44 -28.86
C THR A 83 29.61 23.15 -30.37
N PRO A 84 29.12 24.11 -31.18
CA PRO A 84 27.93 23.85 -31.99
C PRO A 84 28.18 23.57 -33.48
N ALA A 85 27.11 23.17 -34.17
CA ALA A 85 27.11 22.84 -35.59
C ALA A 85 27.28 24.08 -36.49
N LEU A 86 28.22 23.99 -37.45
CA LEU A 86 28.17 24.74 -38.71
C LEU A 86 29.06 24.09 -39.80
N ALA A 87 28.53 24.05 -41.02
CA ALA A 87 29.20 23.87 -42.32
C ALA A 87 29.94 22.54 -42.69
N MET A 88 29.30 21.84 -43.64
CA MET A 88 29.88 21.34 -44.91
C MET A 88 31.02 20.28 -44.99
N PHE A 89 30.66 19.20 -45.70
CA PHE A 89 31.43 18.45 -46.73
C PHE A 89 32.49 17.38 -46.37
N ARG A 90 32.34 16.28 -47.15
CA ARG A 90 33.29 15.22 -47.59
C ARG A 90 33.46 13.93 -46.76
N ARG A 91 33.26 12.83 -47.52
CA ARG A 91 33.69 11.44 -47.27
C ARG A 91 35.19 11.37 -46.92
N VAL A 92 35.58 10.41 -46.07
CA VAL A 92 36.52 9.30 -46.38
C VAL A 92 36.20 8.15 -45.40
N ALA A 93 36.26 6.91 -45.86
CA ALA A 93 36.20 5.70 -45.03
C ALA A 93 37.61 5.14 -44.82
N PHE A 94 37.89 4.47 -43.69
CA PHE A 94 38.94 3.45 -43.63
C PHE A 94 38.69 2.43 -42.52
N SER A 95 39.02 1.16 -42.79
CA SER A 95 39.07 0.09 -41.79
C SER A 95 40.48 -0.01 -41.19
N ALA A 96 40.59 -0.60 -40.00
CA ALA A 96 41.86 -1.06 -39.46
C ALA A 96 41.67 -2.29 -38.56
N THR A 97 42.04 -3.46 -39.08
CA THR A 97 42.33 -4.66 -38.30
C THR A 97 43.73 -4.59 -37.70
N SER A 98 43.93 -5.00 -36.44
CA SER A 98 45.26 -5.42 -35.98
C SER A 98 45.20 -6.51 -34.90
N SER A 99 45.80 -7.64 -35.22
CA SER A 99 46.04 -8.79 -34.34
C SER A 99 47.39 -8.67 -33.63
N PHE A 100 47.50 -9.08 -32.36
CA PHE A 100 48.80 -9.39 -31.74
C PHE A 100 48.75 -10.59 -30.78
N HIS A 101 49.93 -11.07 -30.37
CA HIS A 101 50.22 -12.48 -30.11
C HIS A 101 49.96 -13.03 -28.69
N ARG A 102 49.83 -14.37 -28.62
CA ARG A 102 49.87 -15.20 -27.41
C ARG A 102 51.26 -15.17 -26.74
N SER A 103 51.27 -15.26 -25.40
CA SER A 103 52.24 -16.09 -24.67
C SER A 103 51.48 -17.20 -23.91
N LYS A 104 52.15 -18.30 -23.58
CA LYS A 104 51.58 -19.47 -22.89
C LYS A 104 52.14 -19.58 -21.48
N SER A 105 51.30 -19.83 -20.48
CA SER A 105 51.73 -20.46 -19.23
C SER A 105 50.59 -21.28 -18.61
N HIS A 106 50.92 -22.54 -18.31
CA HIS A 106 50.27 -23.56 -17.46
C HIS A 106 48.78 -23.90 -17.60
N LEU A 107 48.54 -25.21 -17.80
CA LEU A 107 47.22 -25.82 -17.86
C LEU A 107 46.57 -25.92 -16.48
N ALA A 108 45.31 -25.51 -16.40
CA ALA A 108 44.31 -26.08 -15.50
C ALA A 108 43.21 -26.73 -16.35
N ALA A 109 42.52 -27.74 -15.81
CA ALA A 109 41.58 -28.57 -16.56
C ALA A 109 40.41 -27.75 -17.16
N PRO A 110 39.83 -28.18 -18.31
CA PRO A 110 38.70 -27.48 -18.89
C PRO A 110 37.46 -27.64 -18.00
N VAL A 111 37.09 -26.57 -17.31
CA VAL A 111 35.73 -26.40 -16.80
C VAL A 111 34.80 -26.50 -18.01
N ALA A 112 33.86 -27.43 -17.99
CA ALA A 112 32.89 -27.60 -19.05
C ALA A 112 32.16 -26.26 -19.26
N ALA A 113 32.32 -25.67 -20.44
CA ALA A 113 31.60 -24.46 -20.79
C ALA A 113 30.11 -24.81 -20.79
N ALA A 114 29.36 -24.31 -19.80
CA ALA A 114 27.92 -24.44 -19.78
C ALA A 114 27.40 -23.91 -21.12
N ALA A 115 26.68 -24.76 -21.87
CA ALA A 115 26.20 -24.41 -23.18
C ALA A 115 25.38 -23.12 -23.06
N ALA A 116 25.76 -22.08 -23.81
CA ALA A 116 24.99 -20.86 -23.89
C ALA A 116 23.59 -21.25 -24.39
N THR A 117 22.60 -21.18 -23.50
CA THR A 117 21.22 -21.49 -23.83
C THR A 117 20.77 -20.55 -24.94
N ALA A 118 20.21 -21.12 -26.01
CA ALA A 118 19.60 -20.33 -27.06
C ALA A 118 18.53 -19.40 -26.44
N PRO A 119 18.33 -18.18 -26.97
CA PRO A 119 17.28 -17.30 -26.47
C PRO A 119 15.93 -18.05 -26.49
N PRO A 120 15.07 -17.87 -25.47
CA PRO A 120 13.84 -18.62 -25.36
C PRO A 120 13.01 -18.43 -26.63
N THR A 121 12.72 -19.52 -27.32
CA THR A 121 11.88 -19.53 -28.51
C THR A 121 10.53 -18.93 -28.17
N HIS A 122 10.24 -17.73 -28.69
CA HIS A 122 8.96 -17.06 -28.49
C HIS A 122 7.82 -18.01 -28.83
N ALA A 123 6.98 -18.31 -27.84
CA ALA A 123 5.82 -19.16 -28.00
C ALA A 123 4.83 -18.45 -28.92
N LYS A 124 4.79 -18.89 -30.18
CA LYS A 124 3.87 -18.41 -31.20
C LYS A 124 2.63 -19.31 -31.20
N THR A 125 1.45 -18.71 -31.24
CA THR A 125 0.17 -19.43 -31.29
C THR A 125 -0.72 -18.90 -32.41
N ASP A 126 -1.42 -19.82 -33.08
CA ASP A 126 -2.46 -19.58 -34.07
C ASP A 126 -3.88 -19.71 -33.47
N GLN A 127 -4.01 -20.17 -32.22
CA GLN A 127 -5.29 -20.37 -31.50
C GLN A 127 -6.16 -19.11 -31.34
N HIS A 128 -5.61 -17.93 -31.63
CA HIS A 128 -6.32 -16.66 -31.58
C HIS A 128 -6.78 -16.17 -32.98
N ILE A 129 -6.38 -16.84 -34.07
CA ILE A 129 -6.81 -16.45 -35.43
C ILE A 129 -8.32 -16.68 -35.59
N GLY A 130 -9.01 -15.68 -36.11
CA GLY A 130 -10.47 -15.68 -36.28
C GLY A 130 -11.25 -15.22 -35.03
N HIS A 131 -10.59 -15.09 -33.88
CA HIS A 131 -11.22 -14.57 -32.65
C HIS A 131 -11.19 -13.04 -32.61
N SER A 132 -12.24 -12.44 -32.04
CA SER A 132 -12.25 -11.02 -31.65
C SER A 132 -11.30 -10.77 -30.47
N GLY A 133 -10.86 -9.53 -30.28
CA GLY A 133 -10.13 -9.15 -29.07
C GLY A 133 -10.90 -9.48 -27.78
N ALA A 134 -12.22 -9.30 -27.79
CA ALA A 134 -13.10 -9.73 -26.71
C ALA A 134 -13.03 -11.25 -26.44
N LYS A 135 -13.08 -12.10 -27.49
CA LYS A 135 -12.97 -13.55 -27.35
C LYS A 135 -11.60 -13.96 -26.81
N ILE A 136 -10.54 -13.30 -27.27
CA ILE A 136 -9.18 -13.49 -26.78
C ILE A 136 -9.12 -13.14 -25.28
N PHE A 137 -9.69 -12.02 -24.85
CA PHE A 137 -9.78 -11.63 -23.44
C PHE A 137 -10.52 -12.69 -22.61
N HIS A 138 -11.71 -13.11 -23.04
CA HIS A 138 -12.54 -14.12 -22.36
C HIS A 138 -11.78 -15.44 -22.16
N ASN A 139 -11.15 -15.95 -23.22
CA ASN A 139 -10.35 -17.18 -23.15
C ASN A 139 -9.14 -17.02 -22.20
N LEU A 140 -8.48 -15.87 -22.19
CA LEU A 140 -7.34 -15.59 -21.31
C LEU A 140 -7.75 -15.49 -19.84
N MET A 141 -8.92 -14.96 -19.50
CA MET A 141 -9.41 -14.96 -18.12
C MET A 141 -9.57 -16.40 -17.60
N SER A 142 -10.15 -17.28 -18.41
CA SER A 142 -10.24 -18.71 -18.07
C SER A 142 -8.87 -19.38 -17.96
N GLU A 143 -7.92 -19.05 -18.85
CA GLU A 143 -6.57 -19.65 -18.81
C GLU A 143 -5.76 -19.20 -17.60
N MET A 144 -5.89 -17.92 -17.19
CA MET A 144 -5.22 -17.37 -16.01
C MET A 144 -5.90 -17.78 -14.69
N GLY A 145 -6.94 -18.62 -14.73
CA GLY A 145 -7.63 -19.14 -13.54
C GLY A 145 -8.46 -18.10 -12.79
N VAL A 146 -8.94 -17.07 -13.51
CA VAL A 146 -9.88 -16.07 -12.99
C VAL A 146 -11.23 -16.74 -12.77
N ASP A 147 -11.72 -16.71 -11.54
CA ASP A 147 -13.05 -17.24 -11.17
C ASP A 147 -14.08 -16.12 -10.88
N THR A 148 -13.62 -14.88 -10.74
CA THR A 148 -14.43 -13.72 -10.34
C THR A 148 -13.91 -12.44 -11.00
N ILE A 149 -14.81 -11.64 -11.56
CA ILE A 149 -14.55 -10.28 -12.08
C ILE A 149 -15.53 -9.32 -11.41
N PHE A 150 -15.03 -8.19 -10.92
CA PHE A 150 -15.84 -7.08 -10.38
C PHE A 150 -15.87 -5.95 -11.41
N GLY A 151 -17.00 -5.28 -11.61
CA GLY A 151 -17.01 -4.26 -12.67
C GLY A 151 -18.30 -3.48 -12.87
N TYR A 152 -18.26 -2.66 -13.91
CA TYR A 152 -19.38 -1.84 -14.37
C TYR A 152 -19.34 -1.68 -15.90
N PRO A 153 -20.45 -1.95 -16.62
CA PRO A 153 -20.50 -1.87 -18.08
C PRO A 153 -20.52 -0.41 -18.60
N GLY A 154 -20.10 -0.22 -19.85
CA GLY A 154 -20.26 1.05 -20.54
C GLY A 154 -19.79 1.01 -22.00
N GLY A 155 -20.09 2.08 -22.75
CA GLY A 155 -20.05 2.09 -24.22
C GLY A 155 -18.71 1.69 -24.85
N ALA A 156 -17.58 1.99 -24.21
CA ALA A 156 -16.25 1.68 -24.72
C ALA A 156 -15.81 0.22 -24.46
N ILE A 157 -16.40 -0.45 -23.47
CA ILE A 157 -16.06 -1.83 -23.10
C ILE A 157 -17.13 -2.85 -23.54
N LEU A 158 -18.22 -2.39 -24.19
CA LEU A 158 -19.31 -3.25 -24.67
C LEU A 158 -18.87 -4.49 -25.48
N PRO A 159 -17.87 -4.46 -26.38
CA PRO A 159 -17.46 -5.67 -27.09
C PRO A 159 -16.99 -6.79 -26.16
N VAL A 160 -16.39 -6.44 -25.01
CA VAL A 160 -15.99 -7.41 -23.99
C VAL A 160 -17.20 -7.89 -23.18
N PHE A 161 -18.12 -7.00 -22.83
CA PHE A 161 -19.34 -7.36 -22.10
C PHE A 161 -20.29 -8.28 -22.89
N ASP A 162 -20.36 -8.09 -24.22
CA ASP A 162 -21.10 -8.95 -25.14
C ASP A 162 -20.56 -10.39 -25.15
N GLU A 163 -19.24 -10.54 -25.19
CA GLU A 163 -18.58 -11.86 -25.22
C GLU A 163 -18.61 -12.59 -23.87
N ILE A 164 -18.56 -11.89 -22.74
CA ILE A 164 -18.62 -12.52 -21.41
C ILE A 164 -20.06 -12.76 -20.92
N PHE A 165 -21.07 -12.41 -21.71
CA PHE A 165 -22.47 -12.67 -21.40
C PHE A 165 -22.70 -14.17 -21.17
N GLU A 166 -23.25 -14.52 -20.00
CA GLU A 166 -23.44 -15.91 -19.55
C GLU A 166 -22.17 -16.79 -19.57
N SER A 167 -20.98 -16.17 -19.40
CA SER A 167 -19.70 -16.91 -19.30
C SER A 167 -19.74 -18.03 -18.27
N PRO A 168 -19.41 -19.29 -18.63
CA PRO A 168 -19.38 -20.40 -17.69
C PRO A 168 -18.08 -20.46 -16.87
N HIS A 169 -17.11 -19.58 -17.14
CA HIS A 169 -15.75 -19.67 -16.59
C HIS A 169 -15.54 -18.87 -15.30
N PHE A 170 -16.26 -17.76 -15.14
CA PHE A 170 -16.12 -16.86 -13.99
C PHE A 170 -17.44 -16.17 -13.66
N LYS A 171 -17.58 -15.73 -12.42
CA LYS A 171 -18.69 -14.88 -11.98
C LYS A 171 -18.38 -13.42 -12.28
N PHE A 172 -19.32 -12.70 -12.85
CA PHE A 172 -19.27 -11.24 -12.93
C PHE A 172 -20.13 -10.64 -11.81
N LEU A 173 -19.59 -9.72 -11.03
CA LEU A 173 -20.32 -8.94 -10.03
C LEU A 173 -20.46 -7.50 -10.50
N LEU A 174 -21.72 -7.05 -10.64
CA LEU A 174 -22.08 -5.68 -10.95
C LEU A 174 -22.05 -4.84 -9.67
N CYS A 175 -21.08 -3.94 -9.58
CA CYS A 175 -20.95 -2.99 -8.47
C CYS A 175 -21.95 -1.83 -8.62
N ARG A 176 -22.01 -0.92 -7.64
CA ARG A 176 -22.72 0.37 -7.80
C ARG A 176 -21.79 1.53 -8.17
N HIS A 177 -20.50 1.40 -7.93
CA HIS A 177 -19.46 2.33 -8.37
C HIS A 177 -18.17 1.57 -8.71
N GLU A 178 -17.37 2.06 -9.66
CA GLU A 178 -16.11 1.40 -10.04
C GLU A 178 -15.05 1.46 -8.94
N GLN A 179 -15.15 2.43 -8.01
CA GLN A 179 -14.38 2.40 -6.76
C GLN A 179 -14.72 1.16 -5.93
N GLY A 180 -16.01 0.82 -5.84
CA GLY A 180 -16.50 -0.40 -5.18
C GLY A 180 -15.93 -1.65 -5.85
N ALA A 181 -15.95 -1.72 -7.19
CA ALA A 181 -15.32 -2.82 -7.94
C ALA A 181 -13.82 -2.96 -7.63
N GLY A 182 -13.10 -1.84 -7.56
CA GLY A 182 -11.68 -1.82 -7.20
C GLY A 182 -11.40 -2.32 -5.78
N HIS A 183 -12.15 -1.87 -4.77
CA HIS A 183 -11.96 -2.34 -3.40
C HIS A 183 -12.48 -3.77 -3.17
N MET A 184 -13.52 -4.22 -3.89
CA MET A 184 -13.93 -5.63 -3.92
C MET A 184 -12.81 -6.52 -4.49
N ALA A 185 -12.20 -6.13 -5.61
CA ALA A 185 -11.05 -6.84 -6.15
C ALA A 185 -9.87 -6.90 -5.17
N GLN A 186 -9.63 -5.83 -4.41
CA GLN A 186 -8.62 -5.85 -3.34
C GLN A 186 -8.98 -6.79 -2.18
N GLY A 187 -10.23 -6.79 -1.72
CA GLY A 187 -10.70 -7.69 -0.66
C GLY A 187 -10.61 -9.17 -1.07
N TYR A 188 -11.03 -9.47 -2.30
CA TYR A 188 -10.84 -10.78 -2.93
C TYR A 188 -9.35 -11.17 -2.97
N ALA A 189 -8.49 -10.26 -3.45
CA ALA A 189 -7.06 -10.53 -3.59
C ALA A 189 -6.37 -10.78 -2.25
N ARG A 190 -6.76 -10.05 -1.20
CA ARG A 190 -6.24 -10.22 0.16
C ARG A 190 -6.70 -11.54 0.79
N ALA A 191 -7.97 -11.91 0.63
CA ALA A 191 -8.51 -13.17 1.15
C ALA A 191 -8.00 -14.44 0.42
N THR A 192 -7.65 -14.33 -0.86
CA THR A 192 -7.21 -15.49 -1.68
C THR A 192 -5.70 -15.56 -1.91
N GLY A 193 -5.00 -14.42 -1.99
CA GLY A 193 -3.66 -14.30 -2.56
C GLY A 193 -3.60 -14.41 -4.10
N LYS A 194 -4.75 -14.54 -4.78
CA LYS A 194 -4.87 -14.43 -6.24
C LYS A 194 -4.95 -12.94 -6.64
N PRO A 195 -4.64 -12.57 -7.89
CA PRO A 195 -4.95 -11.22 -8.37
C PRO A 195 -6.47 -11.00 -8.44
N GLY A 196 -6.93 -9.84 -7.96
CA GLY A 196 -8.31 -9.39 -8.15
C GLY A 196 -8.49 -8.74 -9.51
N VAL A 197 -9.54 -9.10 -10.26
CA VAL A 197 -9.78 -8.59 -11.62
C VAL A 197 -10.93 -7.59 -11.63
N VAL A 198 -10.68 -6.42 -12.23
CA VAL A 198 -11.63 -5.32 -12.39
C VAL A 198 -11.88 -5.07 -13.87
N LEU A 199 -13.14 -4.90 -14.29
CA LEU A 199 -13.52 -4.59 -15.67
C LEU A 199 -14.46 -3.38 -15.74
N VAL A 200 -14.01 -2.30 -16.38
CA VAL A 200 -14.73 -1.00 -16.40
C VAL A 200 -14.69 -0.34 -17.78
N THR A 201 -15.57 0.64 -18.00
CA THR A 201 -15.59 1.45 -19.23
C THR A 201 -14.51 2.56 -19.23
N SER A 202 -14.40 3.29 -20.34
CA SER A 202 -13.51 4.44 -20.51
C SER A 202 -13.92 5.67 -19.69
N GLY A 203 -13.08 6.71 -19.72
CA GLY A 203 -13.38 8.02 -19.14
C GLY A 203 -13.72 7.91 -17.66
N PRO A 204 -14.95 8.27 -17.23
CA PRO A 204 -15.34 8.27 -15.81
C PRO A 204 -15.14 6.91 -15.13
N GLY A 205 -15.51 5.80 -15.79
CA GLY A 205 -15.41 4.47 -15.19
C GLY A 205 -13.97 4.05 -14.93
N ALA A 206 -13.05 4.45 -15.82
CA ALA A 206 -11.62 4.24 -15.63
C ALA A 206 -11.06 5.16 -14.53
N THR A 207 -11.41 6.45 -14.51
CA THR A 207 -10.91 7.40 -13.49
C THR A 207 -11.43 7.09 -12.08
N ASN A 208 -12.62 6.50 -11.95
CA ASN A 208 -13.17 6.04 -10.67
C ASN A 208 -12.35 4.90 -10.03
N THR A 209 -11.46 4.24 -10.79
CA THR A 209 -10.53 3.21 -10.25
C THR A 209 -9.22 3.78 -9.69
N VAL A 210 -8.95 5.09 -9.84
CA VAL A 210 -7.67 5.70 -9.43
C VAL A 210 -7.38 5.54 -7.93
N THR A 211 -8.39 5.71 -7.08
CA THR A 211 -8.26 5.52 -5.62
C THR A 211 -7.94 4.06 -5.27
N PRO A 212 -8.72 3.04 -5.73
CA PRO A 212 -8.37 1.63 -5.56
C PRO A 212 -6.98 1.24 -6.10
N LEU A 213 -6.55 1.83 -7.23
CA LEU A 213 -5.20 1.62 -7.76
C LEU A 213 -4.13 2.17 -6.80
N GLN A 214 -4.25 3.43 -6.35
CA GLN A 214 -3.28 4.01 -5.42
C GLN A 214 -3.24 3.26 -4.08
N ASP A 215 -4.41 2.86 -3.57
CA ASP A 215 -4.58 2.07 -2.37
C ASP A 215 -3.85 0.72 -2.47
N ALA A 216 -4.12 -0.02 -3.55
CA ALA A 216 -3.44 -1.28 -3.86
C ALA A 216 -1.93 -1.14 -4.04
N LEU A 217 -1.43 -0.01 -4.57
CA LEU A 217 0.01 0.22 -4.73
C LEU A 217 0.70 0.47 -3.38
N MET A 218 0.06 1.27 -2.52
CA MET A 218 0.56 1.56 -1.18
C MET A 218 0.59 0.31 -0.30
N ASP A 219 -0.44 -0.52 -0.39
CA ASP A 219 -0.60 -1.74 0.38
C ASP A 219 -0.18 -3.03 -0.34
N GLY A 220 0.41 -2.95 -1.53
CA GLY A 220 0.98 -4.10 -2.25
C GLY A 220 -0.04 -5.19 -2.60
N THR A 221 -1.28 -4.81 -2.91
CA THR A 221 -2.38 -5.72 -3.27
C THR A 221 -2.35 -6.00 -4.79
N PRO A 222 -2.33 -7.25 -5.26
CA PRO A 222 -2.37 -7.55 -6.69
C PRO A 222 -3.79 -7.37 -7.24
N ILE A 223 -4.02 -6.27 -7.98
CA ILE A 223 -5.24 -6.08 -8.78
C ILE A 223 -4.90 -5.77 -10.23
N ILE A 224 -5.79 -6.16 -11.14
CA ILE A 224 -5.63 -5.98 -12.59
C ILE A 224 -6.88 -5.24 -13.07
N VAL A 225 -6.73 -3.98 -13.45
CA VAL A 225 -7.81 -3.16 -14.00
C VAL A 225 -7.78 -3.22 -15.51
N PHE A 226 -8.86 -3.70 -16.10
CA PHE A 226 -9.14 -3.62 -17.53
C PHE A 226 -10.10 -2.46 -17.78
N SER A 227 -9.60 -1.37 -18.37
CA SER A 227 -10.41 -0.22 -18.77
C SER A 227 -10.73 -0.30 -20.26
N GLY A 228 -11.99 -0.12 -20.64
CA GLY A 228 -12.33 0.20 -22.02
C GLY A 228 -11.76 1.57 -22.42
N GLN A 229 -11.58 1.79 -23.72
CA GLN A 229 -11.13 3.07 -24.26
C GLN A 229 -11.87 3.43 -25.55
N VAL A 230 -11.93 4.72 -25.88
CA VAL A 230 -12.38 5.18 -27.20
C VAL A 230 -11.57 4.51 -28.33
N ALA A 231 -12.12 4.52 -29.55
CA ALA A 231 -11.47 3.83 -30.67
C ALA A 231 -10.14 4.51 -31.03
N THR A 232 -9.14 3.73 -31.47
CA THR A 232 -7.79 4.27 -31.75
C THR A 232 -7.74 5.49 -32.69
N PRO A 233 -8.63 5.67 -33.71
CA PRO A 233 -8.59 6.84 -34.58
C PRO A 233 -9.06 8.15 -33.95
N VAL A 234 -9.69 8.11 -32.76
CA VAL A 234 -10.18 9.29 -32.03
C VAL A 234 -9.45 9.50 -30.70
N LEU A 235 -8.28 8.88 -30.54
CA LEU A 235 -7.40 9.14 -29.41
C LEU A 235 -6.70 10.50 -29.56
N GLY A 236 -6.70 11.30 -28.50
CA GLY A 236 -6.14 12.65 -28.46
C GLY A 236 -7.01 13.69 -29.15
N THR A 237 -8.33 13.45 -29.29
CA THR A 237 -9.27 14.38 -29.96
C THR A 237 -10.37 14.90 -29.03
N ASP A 238 -10.18 14.80 -27.72
CA ASP A 238 -11.18 15.11 -26.69
C ASP A 238 -12.50 14.36 -26.94
N ALA A 239 -12.41 13.08 -27.29
CA ALA A 239 -13.56 12.28 -27.69
C ALA A 239 -14.52 12.00 -26.52
N PHE A 240 -15.77 11.65 -26.83
CA PHE A 240 -16.78 11.34 -25.81
C PHE A 240 -16.34 10.16 -24.92
N GLN A 241 -16.25 10.41 -23.61
CA GLN A 241 -15.71 9.49 -22.59
C GLN A 241 -14.26 9.07 -22.83
N GLU A 242 -13.44 9.91 -23.46
CA GLU A 242 -11.98 9.78 -23.47
C GLU A 242 -11.37 10.26 -22.15
N ALA A 243 -10.31 9.59 -21.71
CA ALA A 243 -9.38 10.10 -20.71
C ALA A 243 -7.98 9.49 -20.94
N ASP A 244 -6.91 10.26 -20.69
CA ASP A 244 -5.54 9.73 -20.64
C ASP A 244 -5.33 8.92 -19.35
N ILE A 245 -5.96 7.75 -19.30
CA ILE A 245 -5.87 6.86 -18.15
C ILE A 245 -4.45 6.35 -17.94
N LEU A 246 -3.62 6.29 -18.99
CA LEU A 246 -2.21 5.91 -18.85
C LEU A 246 -1.43 6.98 -18.08
N GLY A 247 -1.57 8.25 -18.45
CA GLY A 247 -0.97 9.38 -17.73
C GLY A 247 -1.46 9.46 -16.29
N ILE A 248 -2.78 9.39 -16.09
CA ILE A 248 -3.44 9.46 -14.78
C ILE A 248 -3.00 8.31 -13.85
N THR A 249 -2.91 7.07 -14.35
CA THR A 249 -2.65 5.89 -13.51
C THR A 249 -1.18 5.47 -13.41
N ARG A 250 -0.28 6.12 -14.16
CA ARG A 250 1.17 5.87 -14.09
C ARG A 250 1.77 5.97 -12.67
N PRO A 251 1.41 6.95 -11.81
CA PRO A 251 1.95 7.02 -10.44
C PRO A 251 1.32 5.99 -9.48
N CYS A 252 0.12 5.47 -9.79
CA CYS A 252 -0.64 4.56 -8.93
C CYS A 252 -0.66 3.10 -9.40
N THR A 253 0.17 2.74 -10.40
CA THR A 253 0.33 1.36 -10.89
C THR A 253 1.79 0.90 -10.81
N LYS A 254 2.02 -0.42 -10.70
CA LYS A 254 3.34 -1.03 -10.97
C LYS A 254 3.72 -0.88 -12.45
N TRP A 255 2.71 -0.97 -13.32
CA TRP A 255 2.81 -0.89 -14.77
C TRP A 255 1.43 -0.66 -15.37
N ASN A 256 1.36 0.11 -16.45
CA ASN A 256 0.17 0.23 -17.27
C ASN A 256 0.50 0.22 -18.76
N VAL A 257 -0.47 -0.17 -19.60
CA VAL A 257 -0.33 -0.25 -21.05
C VAL A 257 -1.66 -0.01 -21.74
N GLN A 258 -1.65 0.56 -22.95
CA GLN A 258 -2.80 0.52 -23.86
C GLN A 258 -2.51 -0.46 -24.99
N VAL A 259 -3.45 -1.36 -25.25
CA VAL A 259 -3.33 -2.33 -26.34
C VAL A 259 -3.51 -1.61 -27.67
N ARG A 260 -2.47 -1.61 -28.52
CA ARG A 260 -2.47 -0.89 -29.80
C ARG A 260 -2.95 -1.73 -30.99
N HIS A 261 -2.77 -3.05 -30.93
CA HIS A 261 -3.27 -4.00 -31.92
C HIS A 261 -3.84 -5.25 -31.23
N VAL A 262 -4.83 -5.90 -31.84
CA VAL A 262 -5.43 -7.15 -31.30
C VAL A 262 -4.38 -8.24 -31.09
N ASN A 263 -3.34 -8.26 -31.92
CA ASN A 263 -2.20 -9.17 -31.83
C ASN A 263 -1.36 -9.01 -30.55
N ASP A 264 -1.36 -7.83 -29.93
CA ASP A 264 -0.64 -7.55 -28.68
C ASP A 264 -1.42 -7.97 -27.43
N LEU A 265 -2.74 -8.16 -27.54
CA LEU A 265 -3.64 -8.35 -26.40
C LEU A 265 -3.21 -9.53 -25.51
N ALA A 266 -2.94 -10.69 -26.12
CA ALA A 266 -2.55 -11.89 -25.39
C ALA A 266 -1.20 -11.74 -24.66
N ARG A 267 -0.25 -10.98 -25.22
CA ARG A 267 1.01 -10.65 -24.55
C ARG A 267 0.75 -9.68 -23.38
N ASN A 268 0.07 -8.57 -23.65
CA ASN A 268 -0.16 -7.50 -22.67
C ASN A 268 -0.95 -7.99 -21.44
N VAL A 269 -1.93 -8.88 -21.63
CA VAL A 269 -2.68 -9.51 -20.53
C VAL A 269 -1.75 -10.39 -19.69
N ARG A 270 -0.93 -11.26 -20.30
CA ARG A 270 0.02 -12.11 -19.55
C ARG A 270 1.08 -11.29 -18.82
N GLU A 271 1.56 -10.21 -19.42
CA GLU A 271 2.45 -9.23 -18.80
C GLU A 271 1.79 -8.58 -17.58
N ALA A 272 0.51 -8.18 -17.68
CA ALA A 272 -0.25 -7.65 -16.54
C ALA A 272 -0.33 -8.65 -15.38
N PHE A 273 -0.74 -9.90 -15.64
CA PHE A 273 -0.81 -10.95 -14.61
C PHE A 273 0.56 -11.23 -13.96
N HIS A 274 1.62 -11.35 -14.76
CA HIS A 274 2.96 -11.60 -14.26
C HIS A 274 3.51 -10.41 -13.44
N ILE A 275 3.34 -9.17 -13.91
CA ILE A 275 3.79 -7.98 -13.17
C ILE A 275 2.95 -7.79 -11.90
N ALA A 276 1.63 -8.00 -11.92
CA ALA A 276 0.80 -7.80 -10.74
C ALA A 276 1.21 -8.71 -9.57
N THR A 277 1.60 -9.95 -9.87
CA THR A 277 1.81 -11.03 -8.89
C THR A 277 3.26 -11.23 -8.45
N THR A 278 4.26 -10.89 -9.26
CA THR A 278 5.68 -11.15 -8.94
C THR A 278 6.41 -9.99 -8.24
N GLY A 279 7.45 -10.30 -7.47
CA GLY A 279 8.18 -9.33 -6.64
C GLY A 279 7.29 -8.82 -5.50
N ARG A 280 7.35 -7.53 -5.15
CA ARG A 280 6.28 -6.94 -4.30
C ARG A 280 5.00 -6.90 -5.15
N PRO A 281 3.89 -7.58 -4.78
CA PRO A 281 2.67 -7.53 -5.58
C PRO A 281 2.08 -6.12 -5.65
N GLY A 282 1.17 -5.89 -6.59
CA GLY A 282 0.57 -4.57 -6.74
C GLY A 282 -0.30 -4.41 -8.00
N PRO A 283 -0.92 -3.23 -8.15
CA PRO A 283 -1.87 -2.93 -9.20
C PRO A 283 -1.22 -2.77 -10.58
N VAL A 284 -1.94 -3.17 -11.62
CA VAL A 284 -1.63 -2.87 -13.03
C VAL A 284 -2.90 -2.48 -13.77
N LEU A 285 -2.75 -1.72 -14.86
CA LEU A 285 -3.86 -1.33 -15.73
C LEU A 285 -3.59 -1.70 -17.20
N VAL A 286 -4.57 -2.30 -17.86
CA VAL A 286 -4.57 -2.59 -19.29
C VAL A 286 -5.74 -1.87 -19.94
N ASP A 287 -5.42 -0.88 -20.77
CA ASP A 287 -6.38 -0.04 -21.47
C ASP A 287 -6.72 -0.64 -22.84
N LEU A 288 -8.02 -0.76 -23.14
CA LEU A 288 -8.59 -1.61 -24.19
C LEU A 288 -9.47 -0.77 -25.16
N PRO A 289 -8.89 -0.21 -26.24
CA PRO A 289 -9.66 0.51 -27.26
C PRO A 289 -10.75 -0.36 -27.90
N LYS A 290 -11.96 0.19 -28.05
CA LYS A 290 -13.15 -0.55 -28.50
C LYS A 290 -13.02 -1.19 -29.89
N ASP A 291 -12.24 -0.58 -30.78
CA ASP A 291 -11.91 -1.10 -32.12
C ASP A 291 -10.91 -2.27 -32.06
N ILE A 292 -10.08 -2.32 -31.03
CA ILE A 292 -9.16 -3.43 -30.78
C ILE A 292 -9.86 -4.62 -30.13
N THR A 293 -10.81 -4.39 -29.22
CA THR A 293 -11.62 -5.46 -28.63
C THR A 293 -12.65 -6.03 -29.61
N ALA A 294 -13.23 -5.20 -30.50
CA ALA A 294 -14.06 -5.67 -31.60
C ALA A 294 -13.27 -6.26 -32.78
N GLY A 295 -11.99 -5.90 -32.94
CA GLY A 295 -11.15 -6.34 -34.05
C GLY A 295 -10.85 -7.84 -34.04
N ILE A 296 -10.81 -8.46 -35.23
CA ILE A 296 -10.49 -9.88 -35.41
C ILE A 296 -8.98 -10.07 -35.56
N CYS A 297 -8.40 -11.00 -34.80
CA CYS A 297 -7.01 -11.43 -34.96
C CYS A 297 -6.84 -12.27 -36.24
N GLN A 298 -5.94 -11.86 -37.13
CA GLN A 298 -5.74 -12.48 -38.46
C GLN A 298 -4.39 -13.19 -38.62
N SER A 299 -3.55 -13.20 -37.59
CA SER A 299 -2.17 -13.66 -37.68
C SER A 299 -1.72 -14.41 -36.44
N VAL A 300 -0.70 -15.25 -36.59
CA VAL A 300 -0.02 -15.93 -35.48
C VAL A 300 0.60 -14.89 -34.54
N VAL A 301 0.28 -14.96 -33.23
CA VAL A 301 0.73 -13.99 -32.21
C VAL A 301 1.79 -14.59 -31.29
N SER A 302 2.59 -13.74 -30.65
CA SER A 302 3.50 -14.14 -29.57
C SER A 302 2.78 -14.04 -28.23
N THR A 303 2.77 -15.11 -27.44
CA THR A 303 2.25 -15.08 -26.05
C THR A 303 3.34 -14.84 -25.01
N THR A 304 4.62 -14.94 -25.38
CA THR A 304 5.75 -14.73 -24.45
C THR A 304 5.85 -13.26 -24.01
N PRO A 305 5.83 -12.97 -22.69
CA PRO A 305 6.08 -11.63 -22.14
C PRO A 305 7.42 -11.02 -22.60
N GLN A 306 7.44 -9.72 -22.89
CA GLN A 306 8.58 -8.96 -23.41
C GLN A 306 9.11 -7.96 -22.35
N LEU A 307 9.35 -8.47 -21.15
CA LEU A 307 9.60 -7.68 -19.94
C LEU A 307 11.07 -7.25 -19.75
N ILE A 308 11.59 -6.47 -20.70
CA ILE A 308 12.99 -6.00 -20.68
C ILE A 308 13.28 -5.19 -19.41
N GLY A 309 14.23 -5.67 -18.60
CA GLY A 309 14.66 -4.99 -17.36
C GLY A 309 13.79 -5.26 -16.13
N TYR A 310 12.69 -5.99 -16.28
CA TYR A 310 11.91 -6.53 -15.17
C TYR A 310 12.31 -8.00 -14.96
N TYR A 311 12.69 -8.35 -13.73
CA TYR A 311 13.32 -9.64 -13.42
C TYR A 311 12.55 -10.46 -12.39
N GLY A 312 11.31 -10.07 -12.04
CA GLY A 312 10.45 -10.75 -11.07
C GLY A 312 11.22 -11.26 -9.84
N GLU A 313 11.17 -12.58 -9.65
CA GLU A 313 11.89 -13.34 -8.63
C GLU A 313 13.26 -13.88 -9.12
N ASP A 314 13.50 -13.98 -10.43
CA ASP A 314 14.71 -14.58 -11.03
C ASP A 314 16.01 -13.90 -10.60
N LYS A 315 15.93 -12.66 -10.09
CA LYS A 315 17.06 -11.98 -9.45
C LYS A 315 17.59 -12.69 -8.21
N VAL A 316 16.80 -13.51 -7.51
CA VAL A 316 17.27 -14.32 -6.37
C VAL A 316 18.36 -15.31 -6.80
N HIS A 317 18.31 -15.82 -8.04
CA HIS A 317 19.31 -16.73 -8.58
C HIS A 317 20.48 -16.05 -9.33
N GLY A 318 20.39 -14.74 -9.59
CA GLY A 318 21.39 -14.00 -10.39
C GLY A 318 21.97 -12.72 -9.74
N ASN A 319 21.69 -12.46 -8.47
CA ASN A 319 22.00 -11.16 -7.86
C ASN A 319 23.49 -10.95 -7.51
N ARG A 320 23.93 -9.70 -7.69
CA ARG A 320 25.26 -9.16 -7.40
C ARG A 320 25.54 -8.94 -5.90
N VAL A 321 24.83 -9.65 -5.03
CA VAL A 321 24.89 -9.50 -3.56
C VAL A 321 25.13 -10.89 -3.00
N ASP A 322 26.10 -11.04 -2.10
CA ASP A 322 26.39 -12.33 -1.47
C ASP A 322 25.31 -12.68 -0.44
N GLN A 323 24.23 -13.29 -0.94
CA GLN A 323 23.08 -13.69 -0.15
C GLN A 323 23.47 -14.70 0.95
N ALA A 324 24.44 -15.57 0.67
CA ALA A 324 24.94 -16.54 1.63
C ALA A 324 25.69 -15.85 2.78
N ALA A 325 26.56 -14.88 2.48
CA ALA A 325 27.22 -14.06 3.50
C ALA A 325 26.21 -13.21 4.30
N ASN A 326 25.19 -12.63 3.65
CA ASN A 326 24.16 -11.86 4.33
C ASN A 326 23.30 -12.73 5.26
N LEU A 327 22.93 -13.95 4.84
CA LEU A 327 22.22 -14.91 5.69
C LEU A 327 23.09 -15.39 6.87
N ALA A 328 24.38 -15.65 6.63
CA ALA A 328 25.31 -16.05 7.68
C ALA A 328 25.55 -14.93 8.70
N GLU A 329 25.69 -13.68 8.27
CA GLU A 329 25.82 -12.52 9.17
C GLU A 329 24.50 -12.23 9.91
N ALA A 330 23.34 -12.38 9.26
CA ALA A 330 22.05 -12.32 9.94
C ALA A 330 21.93 -13.39 11.04
N ALA A 331 22.28 -14.64 10.73
CA ALA A 331 22.30 -15.73 11.71
C ALA A 331 23.27 -15.44 12.86
N ARG A 332 24.49 -14.94 12.56
CA ARG A 332 25.47 -14.52 13.57
C ARG A 332 24.90 -13.47 14.52
N LEU A 333 24.29 -12.41 13.99
CA LEU A 333 23.70 -11.32 14.77
C LEU A 333 22.55 -11.80 15.66
N ILE A 334 21.66 -12.66 15.15
CA ILE A 334 20.57 -13.27 15.92
C ILE A 334 21.11 -14.18 17.04
N ASN A 335 22.16 -14.95 16.75
CA ASN A 335 22.76 -15.90 17.72
C ASN A 335 23.53 -15.19 18.85
N VAL A 336 24.11 -14.00 18.64
CA VAL A 336 24.81 -13.23 19.70
C VAL A 336 23.90 -12.28 20.49
N SER A 337 22.78 -11.86 19.90
CA SER A 337 21.80 -10.95 20.49
C SER A 337 21.13 -11.55 21.74
N LYS A 338 20.88 -10.71 22.75
CA LYS A 338 20.23 -11.07 24.03
C LYS A 338 18.76 -10.73 24.06
N LYS A 339 18.37 -9.57 23.51
CA LYS A 339 17.00 -9.04 23.40
C LYS A 339 16.52 -8.91 21.94
N PRO A 340 16.56 -9.98 21.11
CA PRO A 340 16.04 -9.92 19.76
C PRO A 340 14.52 -9.85 19.73
N VAL A 341 13.97 -9.06 18.80
CA VAL A 341 12.53 -8.94 18.54
C VAL A 341 12.27 -9.08 17.05
N ILE A 342 11.30 -9.92 16.67
CA ILE A 342 10.83 -10.01 15.29
C ILE A 342 9.79 -8.91 15.04
N TYR A 343 9.99 -8.16 13.96
CA TYR A 343 9.02 -7.21 13.41
C TYR A 343 8.48 -7.76 12.08
N ALA A 344 7.30 -8.37 12.13
CA ALA A 344 6.65 -9.01 10.98
C ALA A 344 5.72 -8.03 10.24
N GLY A 345 5.94 -7.85 8.94
CA GLY A 345 5.08 -7.04 8.07
C GLY A 345 4.19 -7.89 7.15
N GLN A 346 3.49 -7.22 6.24
CA GLN A 346 2.62 -7.86 5.24
C GLN A 346 3.33 -8.98 4.45
N GLY A 347 4.62 -8.83 4.16
CA GLY A 347 5.40 -9.82 3.42
C GLY A 347 5.63 -11.16 4.16
N THR A 348 5.02 -11.35 5.34
CA THR A 348 4.98 -12.64 6.05
C THR A 348 3.65 -13.38 5.93
N GLN A 349 2.62 -12.79 5.33
CA GLN A 349 1.27 -13.36 5.21
C GLN A 349 1.19 -14.66 4.38
N HIS A 350 2.25 -15.00 3.64
CA HIS A 350 2.40 -16.28 2.90
C HIS A 350 3.47 -17.21 3.50
N CYS A 351 4.11 -16.81 4.61
CA CYS A 351 5.16 -17.59 5.28
C CYS A 351 4.98 -17.64 6.81
N SER A 352 3.72 -17.62 7.27
CA SER A 352 3.33 -17.65 8.70
C SER A 352 3.91 -18.84 9.45
N ASP A 353 4.06 -19.99 8.77
CA ASP A 353 4.56 -21.21 9.40
C ASP A 353 6.07 -21.18 9.61
N GLN A 354 6.84 -20.68 8.64
CA GLN A 354 8.28 -20.43 8.79
C GLN A 354 8.56 -19.32 9.82
N LEU A 355 7.71 -18.29 9.87
CA LEU A 355 7.75 -17.24 10.90
C LEU A 355 7.51 -17.84 12.30
N ARG A 356 6.50 -18.71 12.45
CA ARG A 356 6.19 -19.41 13.70
C ARG A 356 7.32 -20.34 14.12
N GLU A 357 7.90 -21.11 13.19
CA GLU A 357 9.05 -21.99 13.45
C GLU A 357 10.26 -21.17 13.95
N LEU A 358 10.59 -20.05 13.29
CA LEU A 358 11.66 -19.15 13.73
C LEU A 358 11.41 -18.62 15.14
N ALA A 359 10.21 -18.09 15.40
CA ALA A 359 9.86 -17.50 16.69
C ALA A 359 9.94 -18.52 17.83
N ILE A 360 9.39 -19.73 17.64
CA ILE A 360 9.39 -20.80 18.65
C ILE A 360 10.79 -21.37 18.85
N LYS A 361 11.51 -21.73 17.77
CA LYS A 361 12.87 -22.32 17.84
C LYS A 361 13.85 -21.44 18.63
N MET A 362 13.74 -20.13 18.45
CA MET A 362 14.69 -19.15 18.99
C MET A 362 14.14 -18.37 20.20
N ASN A 363 12.92 -18.70 20.65
CA ASN A 363 12.19 -18.06 21.74
C ASN A 363 12.12 -16.53 21.60
N LEU A 364 11.73 -16.07 20.41
CA LEU A 364 11.74 -14.67 20.00
C LEU A 364 10.34 -14.06 20.10
N PRO A 365 10.16 -12.95 20.84
CA PRO A 365 8.94 -12.18 20.77
C PRO A 365 8.69 -11.62 19.36
N VAL A 366 7.42 -11.61 18.95
CA VAL A 366 6.96 -11.21 17.62
C VAL A 366 5.98 -10.06 17.75
N THR A 367 6.32 -8.92 17.16
CA THR A 367 5.36 -7.83 16.91
C THR A 367 5.02 -7.74 15.43
N THR A 368 3.80 -7.32 15.11
CA THR A 368 3.28 -7.20 13.75
C THR A 368 3.11 -5.72 13.37
N SER A 369 3.30 -5.37 12.09
CA SER A 369 2.68 -4.15 11.57
C SER A 369 1.17 -4.35 11.46
N PHE A 370 0.41 -3.26 11.30
CA PHE A 370 -1.02 -3.32 10.97
C PHE A 370 -1.32 -4.32 9.82
N GLN A 371 -0.57 -4.26 8.72
CA GLN A 371 -0.75 -5.19 7.58
C GLN A 371 -0.12 -6.59 7.81
N GLY A 372 0.62 -6.79 8.90
CA GLY A 372 1.22 -8.06 9.31
C GLY A 372 0.38 -8.85 10.33
N MET A 373 -0.72 -8.29 10.83
CA MET A 373 -1.60 -8.97 11.79
C MET A 373 -2.14 -10.30 11.24
N GLY A 374 -2.21 -11.32 12.10
CA GLY A 374 -2.58 -12.69 11.74
C GLY A 374 -1.44 -13.54 11.19
N ALA A 375 -0.29 -12.97 10.82
CA ALA A 375 0.87 -13.77 10.39
C ALA A 375 1.52 -14.58 11.54
N PHE A 376 1.27 -14.19 12.79
CA PHE A 376 1.62 -14.91 14.01
C PHE A 376 0.41 -14.95 14.95
N ASP A 377 0.23 -16.03 15.72
CA ASP A 377 -0.93 -16.22 16.59
C ASP A 377 -0.81 -15.33 17.84
N GLU A 378 -1.71 -14.35 17.98
CA GLU A 378 -1.71 -13.42 19.10
C GLU A 378 -2.10 -14.02 20.45
N THR A 379 -2.61 -15.25 20.49
CA THR A 379 -2.80 -15.99 21.74
C THR A 379 -1.52 -16.65 22.26
N HIS A 380 -0.46 -16.70 21.44
CA HIS A 380 0.82 -17.29 21.83
C HIS A 380 1.59 -16.35 22.78
N PRO A 381 2.23 -16.85 23.87
CA PRO A 381 3.01 -16.03 24.82
C PRO A 381 4.21 -15.26 24.25
N LEU A 382 4.51 -15.40 22.97
CA LEU A 382 5.56 -14.65 22.27
C LEU A 382 4.98 -13.45 21.49
N SER A 383 3.66 -13.30 21.40
CA SER A 383 3.07 -12.18 20.68
C SER A 383 3.16 -10.90 21.49
N LEU A 384 3.70 -9.86 20.86
CA LEU A 384 3.69 -8.49 21.36
C LEU A 384 2.49 -7.69 20.79
N HIS A 385 1.64 -8.32 19.98
CA HIS A 385 0.61 -7.68 19.14
C HIS A 385 1.21 -6.61 18.19
N MET A 386 0.35 -5.76 17.63
CA MET A 386 0.74 -4.67 16.73
C MET A 386 1.64 -3.62 17.40
N LEU A 387 2.68 -3.12 16.72
CA LEU A 387 3.45 -1.93 17.13
C LEU A 387 3.04 -0.65 16.38
N GLY A 388 3.53 0.50 16.86
CA GLY A 388 3.46 1.79 16.17
C GLY A 388 2.60 2.82 16.88
N MET A 389 2.06 3.77 16.12
CA MET A 389 1.33 4.94 16.58
C MET A 389 0.19 4.61 17.54
N HIS A 390 -0.60 3.58 17.23
CA HIS A 390 -1.63 3.00 18.10
C HIS A 390 -1.35 1.51 18.41
N GLY A 391 -0.08 1.12 18.36
CA GLY A 391 0.35 -0.22 18.74
C GLY A 391 0.21 -0.48 20.24
N SER A 392 0.43 -1.72 20.66
CA SER A 392 0.57 -2.04 22.07
C SER A 392 1.79 -1.27 22.64
N ALA A 393 1.64 -0.71 23.83
CA ALA A 393 2.73 0.03 24.46
C ALA A 393 3.98 -0.85 24.64
N TYR A 394 3.76 -2.15 24.82
CA TYR A 394 4.82 -3.11 25.03
C TYR A 394 5.54 -3.56 23.76
N ALA A 395 4.87 -3.63 22.61
CA ALA A 395 5.58 -3.79 21.34
C ALA A 395 6.51 -2.60 21.09
N ASN A 396 6.03 -1.38 21.39
CA ASN A 396 6.81 -0.16 21.27
C ASN A 396 8.04 -0.15 22.21
N TYR A 397 7.86 -0.44 23.51
CA TYR A 397 8.99 -0.56 24.44
C TYR A 397 9.95 -1.69 24.06
N ALA A 398 9.44 -2.88 23.71
CA ALA A 398 10.28 -4.01 23.31
C ALA A 398 11.14 -3.70 22.07
N ILE A 399 10.63 -2.91 21.12
CA ILE A 399 11.40 -2.46 19.94
C ILE A 399 12.43 -1.38 20.29
N GLN A 400 12.11 -0.45 21.20
CA GLN A 400 13.07 0.57 21.65
C GLN A 400 14.23 -0.06 22.44
N ASP A 401 13.92 -1.04 23.30
CA ASP A 401 14.90 -1.76 24.14
C ASP A 401 15.58 -2.95 23.44
N SER A 402 15.11 -3.39 22.27
CA SER A 402 15.69 -4.53 21.56
C SER A 402 17.15 -4.26 21.17
N ASP A 403 18.04 -5.25 21.35
CA ASP A 403 19.40 -5.20 20.81
C ASP A 403 19.49 -5.76 19.37
N CYS A 404 18.43 -6.41 18.86
CA CYS A 404 18.37 -6.90 17.49
C CYS A 404 16.94 -6.91 16.94
N VAL A 405 16.64 -5.98 16.02
CA VAL A 405 15.33 -5.92 15.34
C VAL A 405 15.41 -6.71 14.05
N ILE A 406 14.62 -7.78 13.96
CA ILE A 406 14.54 -8.67 12.80
C ILE A 406 13.28 -8.31 12.00
N ALA A 407 13.41 -7.37 11.06
CA ALA A 407 12.30 -6.90 10.24
C ALA A 407 12.10 -7.81 9.03
N ILE A 408 10.93 -8.45 8.93
CA ILE A 408 10.61 -9.44 7.88
C ILE A 408 9.39 -8.96 7.10
N GLY A 409 9.54 -8.70 5.80
CA GLY A 409 8.43 -8.31 4.93
C GLY A 409 7.77 -6.97 5.32
N ALA A 410 8.54 -6.08 5.95
CA ALA A 410 8.06 -4.83 6.55
C ALA A 410 8.80 -3.61 5.98
N ARG A 411 8.08 -2.49 5.77
CA ARG A 411 8.60 -1.31 5.05
C ARG A 411 9.03 -0.12 5.92
N PHE A 412 9.13 -0.29 7.25
CA PHE A 412 9.43 0.78 8.22
C PHE A 412 8.63 2.07 7.97
N ASP A 413 7.31 1.94 8.00
CA ASP A 413 6.36 3.04 7.79
C ASP A 413 6.44 4.13 8.89
N ASP A 414 5.97 5.35 8.60
CA ASP A 414 5.98 6.45 9.58
C ASP A 414 5.03 6.21 10.76
N ARG A 415 3.90 5.52 10.55
CA ARG A 415 2.98 5.08 11.62
C ARG A 415 3.56 3.95 12.46
N VAL A 416 4.64 3.32 12.03
CA VAL A 416 5.35 2.30 12.81
C VAL A 416 6.60 2.87 13.49
N THR A 417 7.34 3.75 12.83
CA THR A 417 8.67 4.19 13.31
C THR A 417 8.62 5.44 14.19
N GLY A 418 7.55 6.24 14.12
CA GLY A 418 7.49 7.54 14.78
C GLY A 418 8.65 8.42 14.33
N ARG A 419 9.37 9.05 15.27
CA ARG A 419 10.59 9.82 14.96
C ARG A 419 11.76 8.89 14.60
N VAL A 420 11.92 8.59 13.31
CA VAL A 420 12.93 7.68 12.72
C VAL A 420 14.33 7.76 13.33
N ARG A 421 14.86 8.94 13.68
CA ARG A 421 16.20 9.09 14.29
C ARG A 421 16.32 8.35 15.63
N ASP A 422 15.23 8.33 16.39
CA ASP A 422 15.17 7.87 17.77
C ASP A 422 14.51 6.46 17.87
N PHE A 423 14.24 5.82 16.71
CA PHE A 423 13.73 4.45 16.57
C PHE A 423 14.82 3.38 16.81
N ALA A 424 14.52 2.39 17.65
CA ALA A 424 15.38 1.26 18.02
C ALA A 424 16.81 1.67 18.43
N PRO A 425 16.98 2.57 19.42
CA PRO A 425 18.28 3.11 19.80
C PRO A 425 19.25 2.03 20.29
N GLU A 426 18.75 1.01 20.98
CA GLU A 426 19.55 -0.10 21.48
C GLU A 426 20.03 -1.04 20.36
N ALA A 427 19.19 -1.37 19.39
CA ALA A 427 19.60 -2.15 18.22
C ALA A 427 20.64 -1.39 17.40
N ARG A 428 20.47 -0.07 17.21
CA ARG A 428 21.50 0.78 16.59
C ARG A 428 22.81 0.79 17.38
N ARG A 429 22.75 0.73 18.73
CA ARG A 429 23.93 0.66 19.61
C ARG A 429 24.64 -0.69 19.48
N ALA A 430 23.92 -1.78 19.60
CA ALA A 430 24.43 -3.15 19.45
C ALA A 430 25.01 -3.39 18.04
N GLY A 431 24.39 -2.82 17.00
CA GLY A 431 24.87 -2.84 15.62
C GLY A 431 26.23 -2.17 15.42
N ARG A 432 26.54 -1.10 16.17
CA ARG A 432 27.89 -0.48 16.17
C ARG A 432 28.94 -1.32 16.90
N LEU A 433 28.50 -2.24 17.78
CA LEU A 433 29.35 -3.12 18.57
C LEU A 433 29.46 -4.55 17.99
N GLY A 434 28.74 -4.85 16.90
CA GLY A 434 28.68 -6.20 16.30
C GLY A 434 27.93 -7.25 17.15
N GLN A 435 27.18 -6.80 18.16
CA GLN A 435 26.48 -7.61 19.18
C GLN A 435 24.97 -7.76 18.92
N GLY A 436 24.49 -7.22 17.81
CA GLY A 436 23.08 -7.14 17.43
C GLY A 436 22.94 -6.17 16.25
N GLY A 437 21.77 -5.58 16.04
CA GLY A 437 21.55 -4.65 14.93
C GLY A 437 20.16 -4.70 14.31
N ILE A 438 19.97 -4.01 13.19
CA ILE A 438 18.72 -4.04 12.43
C ILE A 438 18.93 -4.89 11.18
N ILE A 439 18.25 -6.03 11.12
CA ILE A 439 18.27 -6.98 10.01
C ILE A 439 16.97 -6.80 9.23
N HIS A 440 17.04 -6.70 7.91
CA HIS A 440 15.87 -6.41 7.06
C HIS A 440 15.76 -7.40 5.90
N PHE A 441 14.71 -8.22 5.94
CA PHE A 441 14.31 -9.12 4.87
C PHE A 441 13.20 -8.46 4.04
N ASP A 442 13.45 -8.21 2.75
CA ASP A 442 12.45 -7.65 1.83
C ASP A 442 12.65 -8.19 0.40
N ILE A 443 11.55 -8.55 -0.28
CA ILE A 443 11.58 -9.00 -1.67
C ILE A 443 12.04 -7.91 -2.64
N SER A 444 11.90 -6.65 -2.25
CA SER A 444 12.36 -5.47 -2.99
C SER A 444 13.58 -4.84 -2.32
N GLY A 445 14.75 -5.00 -2.94
CA GLY A 445 15.97 -4.28 -2.56
C GLY A 445 15.88 -2.74 -2.62
N LYS A 446 14.75 -2.17 -3.06
CA LYS A 446 14.45 -0.72 -2.95
C LYS A 446 13.93 -0.30 -1.57
N GLN A 447 13.46 -1.24 -0.73
CA GLN A 447 12.96 -0.96 0.62
C GLN A 447 14.04 -1.16 1.68
N VAL A 448 14.97 -2.09 1.44
CA VAL A 448 16.11 -2.37 2.33
C VAL A 448 16.91 -1.09 2.60
N GLY A 449 17.01 -0.71 3.87
CA GLY A 449 17.74 0.49 4.29
C GLY A 449 17.12 1.84 3.90
N LYS A 450 15.91 1.86 3.32
CA LYS A 450 15.29 3.07 2.74
C LYS A 450 14.94 4.15 3.77
N ILE A 451 14.36 3.74 4.90
CA ILE A 451 13.90 4.64 5.97
C ILE A 451 14.81 4.53 7.20
N VAL A 452 14.99 3.31 7.69
CA VAL A 452 15.87 2.98 8.80
C VAL A 452 17.15 2.35 8.22
N PRO A 453 18.36 2.87 8.51
CA PRO A 453 19.60 2.22 8.11
C PRO A 453 19.75 0.83 8.73
N THR A 454 20.03 -0.17 7.90
CA THR A 454 20.09 -1.59 8.26
C THR A 454 21.53 -2.09 8.37
N ASN A 455 21.83 -2.93 9.36
CA ASN A 455 23.12 -3.62 9.48
C ASN A 455 23.27 -4.72 8.42
N VAL A 456 22.20 -5.47 8.16
CA VAL A 456 22.16 -6.56 7.18
C VAL A 456 20.87 -6.47 6.37
N GLY A 457 21.00 -6.53 5.05
CA GLY A 457 19.88 -6.57 4.11
C GLY A 457 19.81 -7.91 3.39
N VAL A 458 18.73 -8.65 3.56
CA VAL A 458 18.49 -9.95 2.92
C VAL A 458 17.41 -9.77 1.87
N VAL A 459 17.78 -9.87 0.59
CA VAL A 459 16.87 -9.54 -0.52
C VAL A 459 16.22 -10.80 -1.08
N GLY A 460 14.91 -10.78 -1.31
CA GLY A 460 14.16 -11.88 -1.92
C GLY A 460 13.00 -12.37 -1.06
N ASP A 461 12.38 -13.47 -1.47
CA ASP A 461 11.23 -14.02 -0.76
C ASP A 461 11.52 -14.38 0.71
N ALA A 462 10.54 -14.11 1.58
CA ALA A 462 10.66 -14.34 3.01
C ALA A 462 10.66 -15.85 3.36
N ALA A 463 9.81 -16.66 2.73
CA ALA A 463 9.76 -18.10 3.02
C ALA A 463 11.09 -18.79 2.62
N TYR A 464 11.61 -18.49 1.44
CA TYR A 464 12.87 -19.02 0.91
C TYR A 464 14.08 -18.60 1.76
N ASN A 465 14.13 -17.34 2.21
CA ASN A 465 15.23 -16.86 3.05
C ASN A 465 15.14 -17.40 4.49
N LEU A 466 13.94 -17.50 5.07
CA LEU A 466 13.75 -18.09 6.40
C LEU A 466 14.12 -19.58 6.43
N ALA A 467 13.74 -20.35 5.39
CA ALA A 467 14.11 -21.76 5.28
C ALA A 467 15.63 -22.00 5.24
N GLN A 468 16.41 -21.06 4.69
CA GLN A 468 17.89 -21.11 4.69
C GLN A 468 18.52 -20.55 5.96
N LEU A 469 17.85 -19.62 6.64
CA LEU A 469 18.29 -19.06 7.91
C LEU A 469 18.13 -20.08 9.05
N LEU A 470 16.98 -20.76 9.12
CA LEU A 470 16.59 -21.66 10.21
C LEU A 470 17.68 -22.70 10.59
N PRO A 471 18.36 -23.40 9.67
CA PRO A 471 19.44 -24.34 10.01
C PRO A 471 20.66 -23.71 10.69
N GLN A 472 20.88 -22.40 10.55
CA GLN A 472 22.05 -21.67 11.05
C GLN A 472 21.84 -21.11 12.47
N LEU A 473 20.64 -21.29 13.04
CA LEU A 473 20.23 -20.69 14.31
C LEU A 473 20.32 -21.67 15.50
N GLU A 474 20.92 -21.19 16.59
CA GLU A 474 21.15 -21.93 17.83
C GLU A 474 20.08 -21.60 18.89
N ALA A 475 19.25 -22.57 19.25
CA ALA A 475 18.18 -22.38 20.24
C ALA A 475 18.75 -21.95 21.61
N LYS A 476 18.21 -20.87 22.20
CA LYS A 476 18.64 -20.29 23.48
C LYS A 476 17.45 -19.92 24.36
N PRO A 477 17.39 -20.34 25.64
CA PRO A 477 16.36 -19.90 26.58
C PRO A 477 16.59 -18.41 26.94
N ARG A 478 15.50 -17.64 27.10
CA ARG A 478 15.54 -16.18 27.35
C ARG A 478 14.58 -15.72 28.48
N PRO A 479 14.66 -16.30 29.69
CA PRO A 479 13.63 -16.11 30.72
C PRO A 479 13.49 -14.66 31.22
N GLU A 480 14.59 -13.89 31.27
CA GLU A 480 14.59 -12.51 31.78
C GLU A 480 13.85 -11.50 30.88
N TRP A 481 13.55 -11.85 29.63
CA TRP A 481 12.94 -10.94 28.64
C TRP A 481 11.40 -10.97 28.63
N HIS A 482 10.78 -11.97 29.28
CA HIS A 482 9.33 -12.23 29.19
C HIS A 482 8.49 -11.69 30.36
N ALA A 483 9.09 -10.98 31.32
CA ALA A 483 8.46 -10.67 32.61
C ALA A 483 8.01 -9.20 32.75
N GLN A 484 6.88 -8.85 32.13
CA GLN A 484 6.03 -7.69 32.46
C GLN A 484 4.69 -7.78 31.67
N LEU A 485 3.86 -6.73 31.74
CA LEU A 485 2.77 -6.38 30.80
C LEU A 485 1.36 -6.96 31.07
N ASN A 486 0.39 -6.07 31.33
CA ASN A 486 -1.05 -6.21 31.01
C ASN A 486 -1.85 -4.95 31.41
N ALA A 487 -2.76 -4.47 30.55
CA ALA A 487 -3.95 -3.65 30.88
C ALA A 487 -4.88 -3.50 29.65
N LEU A 488 -6.19 -3.25 29.88
CA LEU A 488 -7.28 -3.16 28.89
C LEU A 488 -8.32 -2.06 29.29
N LYS A 489 -9.43 -1.93 28.54
CA LYS A 489 -10.46 -0.85 28.40
C LYS A 489 -10.17 0.12 27.22
N PRO A 490 -11.12 0.47 26.31
CA PRO A 490 -12.59 0.40 26.40
C PRO A 490 -13.36 -0.57 25.44
N GLN A 491 -12.73 -1.13 24.38
CA GLN A 491 -13.03 -2.31 23.53
C GLN A 491 -14.44 -2.88 23.21
N ARG A 492 -15.47 -2.67 24.03
CA ARG A 492 -16.38 -3.77 24.44
C ARG A 492 -17.14 -4.45 23.30
N VAL A 493 -17.52 -3.73 22.25
CA VAL A 493 -18.19 -4.27 21.05
C VAL A 493 -17.26 -5.22 20.27
N ILE A 494 -15.98 -4.86 20.13
CA ILE A 494 -14.96 -5.68 19.45
C ILE A 494 -14.55 -6.88 20.32
N GLU A 495 -14.48 -6.69 21.63
CA GLU A 495 -14.28 -7.76 22.61
C GLU A 495 -15.42 -8.77 22.62
N GLU A 496 -16.67 -8.32 22.49
CA GLU A 496 -17.83 -9.21 22.43
C GLU A 496 -17.87 -9.98 21.11
N LEU A 497 -17.61 -9.30 19.97
CA LEU A 497 -17.40 -9.97 18.68
C LEU A 497 -16.33 -11.06 18.82
N TYR A 498 -15.14 -10.72 19.33
CA TYR A 498 -14.07 -11.69 19.55
C TYR A 498 -14.48 -12.80 20.52
N THR A 499 -15.20 -12.49 21.59
CA THR A 499 -15.65 -13.49 22.58
C THR A 499 -16.56 -14.53 21.94
N GLN A 500 -17.45 -14.11 21.03
CA GLN A 500 -18.32 -15.01 20.29
C GLN A 500 -17.63 -15.70 19.11
N THR A 501 -16.59 -15.11 18.51
CA THR A 501 -15.89 -15.70 17.33
C THR A 501 -14.58 -16.43 17.64
N LYS A 502 -13.97 -16.29 18.82
CA LYS A 502 -12.63 -16.83 19.17
C LYS A 502 -12.39 -18.32 18.89
N HIS A 503 -13.48 -19.10 18.88
CA HIS A 503 -13.47 -20.55 18.63
C HIS A 503 -13.43 -20.91 17.13
N ARG A 504 -13.48 -19.90 16.25
CA ARG A 504 -13.44 -20.02 14.79
C ARG A 504 -12.06 -19.66 14.25
N ASP A 505 -11.65 -20.37 13.19
CA ASP A 505 -10.46 -20.06 12.39
C ASP A 505 -10.81 -19.52 10.98
N ASP A 506 -12.11 -19.43 10.65
CA ASP A 506 -12.63 -19.04 9.34
C ASP A 506 -13.26 -17.62 9.35
N VAL A 507 -12.71 -16.72 10.18
CA VAL A 507 -13.18 -15.33 10.29
C VAL A 507 -12.25 -14.41 9.52
N ILE A 508 -12.85 -13.55 8.69
CA ILE A 508 -12.16 -12.43 8.04
C ILE A 508 -12.83 -11.14 8.50
N ILE A 509 -12.03 -10.15 8.86
CA ILE A 509 -12.46 -8.82 9.22
C ILE A 509 -11.95 -7.85 8.15
N SER A 510 -12.87 -7.14 7.50
CA SER A 510 -12.53 -5.87 6.86
C SER A 510 -12.76 -4.70 7.79
N THR A 511 -12.14 -3.57 7.50
CA THR A 511 -12.47 -2.32 8.17
C THR A 511 -12.43 -1.15 7.22
N GLY A 512 -13.15 -0.08 7.59
CA GLY A 512 -12.85 1.27 7.12
C GLY A 512 -11.59 1.85 7.77
N VAL A 513 -11.53 3.18 7.83
CA VAL A 513 -10.39 3.95 8.34
C VAL A 513 -10.84 4.96 9.38
N GLY A 514 -10.21 4.95 10.56
CA GLY A 514 -10.58 5.78 11.71
C GLY A 514 -10.18 5.14 13.04
N GLN A 515 -10.83 5.54 14.14
CA GLN A 515 -10.60 4.92 15.46
C GLN A 515 -11.07 3.45 15.48
N HIS A 516 -12.22 3.15 14.86
CA HIS A 516 -12.75 1.78 14.72
C HIS A 516 -11.74 0.80 14.09
N GLN A 517 -10.94 1.27 13.12
CA GLN A 517 -9.86 0.50 12.48
C GLN A 517 -8.77 0.11 13.50
N MET A 518 -8.37 1.06 14.36
CA MET A 518 -7.35 0.83 15.39
C MET A 518 -7.89 -0.01 16.53
N TRP A 519 -9.14 0.22 16.97
CA TRP A 519 -9.80 -0.61 17.97
C TRP A 519 -10.00 -2.06 17.49
N ALA A 520 -10.39 -2.26 16.23
CA ALA A 520 -10.42 -3.60 15.62
C ALA A 520 -9.04 -4.28 15.70
N ALA A 521 -7.98 -3.56 15.31
CA ALA A 521 -6.60 -4.04 15.37
C ALA A 521 -6.14 -4.42 16.78
N GLN A 522 -6.38 -3.56 17.77
CA GLN A 522 -5.92 -3.73 19.14
C GLN A 522 -6.67 -4.82 19.92
N PHE A 523 -7.95 -5.07 19.59
CA PHE A 523 -8.89 -5.73 20.51
C PHE A 523 -9.60 -6.95 19.96
N TYR A 524 -9.57 -7.17 18.64
CA TYR A 524 -9.66 -8.53 18.14
C TYR A 524 -8.36 -9.29 18.44
N ARG A 525 -8.32 -10.62 18.29
CA ARG A 525 -7.06 -11.39 18.33
C ARG A 525 -6.84 -12.09 17.01
N TRP A 526 -5.74 -11.76 16.36
CA TRP A 526 -5.43 -12.22 15.03
C TRP A 526 -4.67 -13.56 15.10
N ARG A 527 -5.35 -14.64 14.70
CA ARG A 527 -4.83 -16.02 14.82
C ARG A 527 -4.41 -16.64 13.48
N GLN A 528 -4.95 -16.13 12.38
CA GLN A 528 -4.82 -16.72 11.03
C GLN A 528 -4.32 -15.67 10.03
N PRO A 529 -3.43 -16.02 9.07
CA PRO A 529 -2.98 -15.09 8.05
C PRO A 529 -4.14 -14.70 7.14
N ARG A 530 -4.09 -13.49 6.57
CA ARG A 530 -5.13 -12.93 5.67
C ARG A 530 -6.53 -12.81 6.29
N SER A 531 -6.62 -12.84 7.63
CA SER A 531 -7.85 -12.57 8.37
C SER A 531 -8.16 -11.08 8.53
N LEU A 532 -7.18 -10.18 8.34
CA LEU A 532 -7.41 -8.73 8.28
C LEU A 532 -7.35 -8.21 6.83
N VAL A 533 -8.36 -7.45 6.43
CA VAL A 533 -8.51 -6.85 5.11
C VAL A 533 -8.81 -5.35 5.27
N SER A 534 -7.79 -4.52 5.40
CA SER A 534 -7.97 -3.08 5.67
C SER A 534 -6.94 -2.20 4.93
N SER A 535 -7.36 -0.99 4.53
CA SER A 535 -6.49 0.03 3.93
C SER A 535 -5.64 0.72 5.01
N GLY A 536 -4.33 0.49 4.96
CA GLY A 536 -3.37 1.07 5.91
C GLY A 536 -2.34 1.98 5.27
N GLY A 537 -1.93 1.69 4.03
CA GLY A 537 -0.89 2.45 3.33
C GLY A 537 -1.38 3.77 2.74
N LEU A 538 -2.61 3.81 2.22
CA LEU A 538 -3.27 5.04 1.77
C LEU A 538 -4.25 5.58 2.82
N GLY A 539 -4.93 4.71 3.57
CA GLY A 539 -5.93 5.13 4.56
C GLY A 539 -7.26 5.53 3.92
N THR A 540 -7.75 4.72 2.99
CA THR A 540 -8.98 4.98 2.23
C THR A 540 -10.23 4.69 3.07
N MET A 541 -10.94 5.74 3.51
CA MET A 541 -12.31 5.62 4.02
C MET A 541 -13.25 5.09 2.93
N GLY A 542 -14.26 4.29 3.31
CA GLY A 542 -15.11 3.56 2.35
C GLY A 542 -14.46 2.30 1.76
N PHE A 543 -13.29 1.88 2.25
CA PHE A 543 -12.68 0.61 1.85
C PHE A 543 -13.43 -0.61 2.40
N GLY A 544 -13.97 -0.52 3.63
CA GLY A 544 -14.50 -1.64 4.42
C GLY A 544 -15.51 -2.49 3.68
N LEU A 545 -16.73 -1.99 3.50
CA LEU A 545 -17.85 -2.69 2.88
C LEU A 545 -17.50 -3.37 1.54
N PRO A 546 -16.95 -2.68 0.52
CA PRO A 546 -16.61 -3.35 -0.74
C PRO A 546 -15.50 -4.41 -0.54
N ALA A 547 -14.50 -4.17 0.30
CA ALA A 547 -13.50 -5.20 0.58
C ALA A 547 -14.09 -6.43 1.31
N ALA A 548 -15.07 -6.23 2.20
CA ALA A 548 -15.85 -7.31 2.82
C ALA A 548 -16.57 -8.17 1.79
N ILE A 549 -17.25 -7.52 0.83
CA ILE A 549 -17.98 -8.19 -0.25
C ILE A 549 -17.02 -9.03 -1.10
N GLY A 550 -15.89 -8.45 -1.50
CA GLY A 550 -14.83 -9.16 -2.23
C GLY A 550 -14.26 -10.37 -1.46
N ALA A 551 -13.98 -10.19 -0.17
CA ALA A 551 -13.47 -11.27 0.69
C ALA A 551 -14.52 -12.39 0.91
N LYS A 552 -15.81 -12.07 1.04
CA LYS A 552 -16.90 -13.04 1.18
C LYS A 552 -17.16 -13.79 -0.13
N VAL A 553 -17.03 -13.15 -1.28
CA VAL A 553 -17.10 -13.82 -2.60
C VAL A 553 -15.92 -14.78 -2.78
N ALA A 554 -14.71 -14.37 -2.37
CA ALA A 554 -13.52 -15.23 -2.32
C ALA A 554 -13.65 -16.42 -1.36
N LYS A 555 -14.35 -16.24 -0.24
CA LYS A 555 -14.46 -17.19 0.87
C LYS A 555 -15.92 -17.34 1.33
N PRO A 556 -16.79 -17.96 0.51
CA PRO A 556 -18.24 -17.98 0.75
C PRO A 556 -18.63 -18.65 2.08
N ASN A 557 -17.84 -19.62 2.55
CA ASN A 557 -18.10 -20.34 3.80
C ASN A 557 -17.57 -19.60 5.05
N HIS A 558 -16.67 -18.63 4.90
CA HIS A 558 -16.10 -17.90 6.02
C HIS A 558 -17.10 -16.90 6.60
N LEU A 559 -16.99 -16.61 7.90
CA LEU A 559 -17.62 -15.44 8.51
C LEU A 559 -16.83 -14.20 8.08
N VAL A 560 -17.49 -13.24 7.42
CA VAL A 560 -16.84 -11.99 6.99
C VAL A 560 -17.56 -10.80 7.63
N VAL A 561 -16.85 -10.10 8.49
CA VAL A 561 -17.33 -8.96 9.27
C VAL A 561 -16.63 -7.69 8.80
N ASP A 562 -17.39 -6.65 8.51
CA ASP A 562 -16.86 -5.32 8.23
C ASP A 562 -17.02 -4.46 9.48
N ILE A 563 -15.93 -4.20 10.20
CA ILE A 563 -15.95 -3.23 11.30
C ILE A 563 -15.68 -1.85 10.71
N ASP A 564 -16.73 -1.06 10.52
CA ASP A 564 -16.65 0.27 9.92
C ASP A 564 -17.13 1.35 10.89
N GLY A 565 -16.74 2.60 10.63
CA GLY A 565 -17.27 3.78 11.29
C GLY A 565 -18.30 4.46 10.40
N ASP A 566 -19.30 5.08 11.00
CA ASP A 566 -20.35 5.88 10.34
C ASP A 566 -19.83 6.76 9.17
N ALA A 567 -18.74 7.51 9.40
CA ALA A 567 -18.15 8.41 8.42
C ALA A 567 -17.53 7.69 7.22
N SER A 568 -16.92 6.52 7.44
CA SER A 568 -16.24 5.73 6.41
C SER A 568 -17.24 4.88 5.62
N PHE A 569 -18.14 4.19 6.33
CA PHE A 569 -19.24 3.45 5.73
C PHE A 569 -20.09 4.34 4.80
N SER A 570 -20.32 5.59 5.22
CA SER A 570 -21.10 6.55 4.44
C SER A 570 -20.55 6.88 3.06
N MET A 571 -19.25 6.63 2.79
CA MET A 571 -18.65 6.90 1.48
C MET A 571 -19.04 5.88 0.40
N THR A 572 -19.30 4.63 0.78
CA THR A 572 -19.51 3.51 -0.17
C THR A 572 -20.73 2.64 0.17
N LEU A 573 -21.61 3.09 1.06
CA LEU A 573 -22.83 2.39 1.50
C LEU A 573 -23.72 1.85 0.37
N MET A 574 -23.60 2.39 -0.85
CA MET A 574 -24.36 1.94 -2.01
C MET A 574 -24.02 0.50 -2.43
N GLU A 575 -22.83 0.00 -2.10
CA GLU A 575 -22.45 -1.39 -2.36
C GLU A 575 -23.23 -2.41 -1.50
N LEU A 576 -24.03 -1.97 -0.52
CA LEU A 576 -25.07 -2.82 0.10
C LEU A 576 -26.03 -3.37 -0.96
N ALA A 577 -26.39 -2.58 -1.97
CA ALA A 577 -27.26 -3.02 -3.06
C ALA A 577 -26.60 -4.13 -3.91
N THR A 578 -25.27 -4.12 -4.05
CA THR A 578 -24.51 -5.20 -4.69
C THR A 578 -24.43 -6.43 -3.78
N ALA A 579 -24.23 -6.25 -2.47
CA ALA A 579 -24.31 -7.36 -1.51
C ALA A 579 -25.68 -8.05 -1.52
N ALA A 580 -26.77 -7.29 -1.59
CA ALA A 580 -28.13 -7.82 -1.69
C ALA A 580 -28.40 -8.50 -3.04
N GLU A 581 -28.05 -7.87 -4.16
CA GLU A 581 -28.27 -8.41 -5.52
C GLU A 581 -27.63 -9.80 -5.70
N PHE A 582 -26.42 -10.00 -5.18
CA PHE A 582 -25.68 -11.26 -5.27
C PHE A 582 -25.80 -12.15 -4.02
N ASN A 583 -26.66 -11.79 -3.06
CA ASN A 583 -26.81 -12.44 -1.74
C ASN A 583 -25.47 -12.75 -1.03
N VAL A 584 -24.55 -11.79 -1.05
CA VAL A 584 -23.23 -11.89 -0.43
C VAL A 584 -23.38 -11.58 1.06
N GLY A 585 -23.42 -12.63 1.89
CA GLY A 585 -23.69 -12.53 3.33
C GLY A 585 -22.58 -11.91 4.20
N VAL A 586 -22.25 -10.65 3.95
CA VAL A 586 -21.35 -9.82 4.77
C VAL A 586 -22.06 -9.31 6.03
N LYS A 587 -21.29 -9.12 7.10
CA LYS A 587 -21.77 -8.64 8.40
C LYS A 587 -21.19 -7.26 8.69
N VAL A 588 -21.92 -6.17 8.43
CA VAL A 588 -21.43 -4.82 8.70
C VAL A 588 -21.68 -4.46 10.17
N LEU A 589 -20.62 -4.41 10.96
CA LEU A 589 -20.60 -3.94 12.35
C LEU A 589 -20.22 -2.46 12.33
N LEU A 590 -21.21 -1.59 12.38
CA LEU A 590 -21.04 -0.15 12.29
C LEU A 590 -20.91 0.45 13.69
N LEU A 591 -19.72 0.97 14.03
CA LEU A 591 -19.52 1.78 15.23
C LEU A 591 -19.95 3.22 14.93
N ASN A 592 -21.16 3.60 15.37
CA ASN A 592 -21.71 4.93 15.15
C ASN A 592 -21.46 5.83 16.37
N ASN A 593 -20.53 6.77 16.21
CA ASN A 593 -20.21 7.82 17.19
C ASN A 593 -20.62 9.23 16.69
N ASN A 594 -21.30 9.33 15.54
CA ASN A 594 -21.70 10.56 14.87
C ASN A 594 -20.56 11.54 14.58
N ALA A 595 -19.33 11.05 14.38
CA ALA A 595 -18.16 11.88 14.17
C ALA A 595 -17.07 11.20 13.30
N GLN A 596 -16.25 12.02 12.65
CA GLN A 596 -14.96 11.60 12.13
C GLN A 596 -13.98 11.43 13.30
N GLY A 597 -14.22 10.44 14.16
CA GLY A 597 -13.64 10.34 15.51
C GLY A 597 -12.11 10.41 15.55
N MET A 598 -11.41 9.84 14.56
CA MET A 598 -9.95 9.98 14.45
C MET A 598 -9.53 11.44 14.23
N VAL A 599 -10.25 12.22 13.41
CA VAL A 599 -9.93 13.65 13.22
C VAL A 599 -10.37 14.47 14.43
N LYS A 600 -11.50 14.12 15.07
CA LYS A 600 -11.98 14.72 16.32
C LYS A 600 -10.92 14.59 17.43
N GLN A 601 -10.39 13.39 17.66
CA GLN A 601 -9.33 13.12 18.65
C GLN A 601 -8.08 14.00 18.44
N TRP A 602 -7.70 14.29 17.19
CA TRP A 602 -6.58 15.22 16.94
C TRP A 602 -6.96 16.68 17.18
N GLN A 603 -8.23 17.07 16.98
CA GLN A 603 -8.74 18.39 17.32
C GLN A 603 -8.79 18.61 18.85
N ASP A 604 -9.22 17.58 19.58
CA ASP A 604 -9.19 17.54 21.05
C ASP A 604 -7.76 17.71 21.58
N LEU A 605 -6.83 16.88 21.11
CA LEU A 605 -5.47 16.83 21.66
C LEU A 605 -4.54 17.98 21.22
N PHE A 606 -4.78 18.61 20.05
CA PHE A 606 -3.81 19.52 19.43
C PHE A 606 -4.39 20.83 18.88
N TYR A 607 -5.70 21.04 18.91
CA TYR A 607 -6.34 22.24 18.33
C TYR A 607 -7.45 22.83 19.22
N ASP A 608 -7.27 22.78 20.53
CA ASP A 608 -8.15 23.41 21.53
C ASP A 608 -9.64 23.01 21.36
N GLU A 609 -9.92 21.72 21.10
CA GLU A 609 -11.27 21.15 20.92
C GLU A 609 -12.08 21.81 19.77
N ARG A 610 -11.39 22.42 18.79
CA ARG A 610 -12.03 23.14 17.68
C ARG A 610 -12.53 22.19 16.60
N TYR A 611 -13.75 21.68 16.78
CA TYR A 611 -14.45 20.75 15.89
C TYR A 611 -14.79 21.30 14.49
N SER A 612 -13.78 21.46 13.65
CA SER A 612 -13.92 21.95 12.28
C SER A 612 -14.37 20.82 11.34
N SER A 613 -15.68 20.75 11.07
CA SER A 613 -16.31 19.84 10.09
C SER A 613 -16.15 18.34 10.36
N THR A 614 -16.00 17.97 11.64
CA THR A 614 -15.80 16.58 12.09
C THR A 614 -17.03 15.93 12.71
N ILE A 615 -18.02 16.71 13.17
CA ILE A 615 -19.30 16.18 13.67
C ILE A 615 -20.26 15.92 12.50
N MET A 616 -20.88 14.74 12.48
CA MET A 616 -21.73 14.28 11.38
C MET A 616 -23.21 14.21 11.75
N LYS A 617 -24.07 14.32 10.72
CA LYS A 617 -25.50 14.06 10.82
C LYS A 617 -25.82 12.86 9.94
N ASN A 618 -25.91 11.70 10.57
CA ASN A 618 -26.06 10.42 9.88
C ASN A 618 -27.51 10.14 9.44
N PRO A 619 -27.70 9.36 8.36
CA PRO A 619 -29.01 8.77 8.06
C PRO A 619 -29.37 7.68 9.09
N ASP A 620 -30.62 7.24 9.08
CA ASP A 620 -31.05 6.08 9.86
C ASP A 620 -30.53 4.79 9.19
N PHE A 621 -29.35 4.31 9.61
CA PHE A 621 -28.64 3.21 8.95
C PHE A 621 -29.46 1.90 8.89
N VAL A 622 -30.32 1.63 9.89
CA VAL A 622 -31.24 0.48 9.87
C VAL A 622 -32.25 0.58 8.72
N LYS A 623 -32.89 1.75 8.56
CA LYS A 623 -33.84 1.99 7.45
C LYS A 623 -33.13 2.01 6.10
N LEU A 624 -31.90 2.52 6.05
CA LEU A 624 -31.06 2.50 4.85
C LEU A 624 -30.72 1.07 4.42
N ALA A 625 -30.32 0.20 5.36
CA ALA A 625 -30.07 -1.21 5.08
C ALA A 625 -31.32 -1.90 4.52
N GLN A 626 -32.48 -1.69 5.16
CA GLN A 626 -33.77 -2.19 4.70
C GLN A 626 -34.13 -1.71 3.29
N ALA A 627 -33.89 -0.42 2.97
CA ALA A 627 -34.11 0.15 1.65
C ALA A 627 -33.19 -0.43 0.56
N MET A 628 -32.02 -0.99 0.94
CA MET A 628 -31.11 -1.70 0.06
C MET A 628 -31.38 -3.21 -0.02
N ASN A 629 -32.47 -3.70 0.60
CA ASN A 629 -32.81 -5.12 0.76
C ASN A 629 -31.81 -5.93 1.62
N CYS A 630 -31.10 -5.26 2.54
CA CYS A 630 -30.30 -5.91 3.59
C CYS A 630 -31.07 -5.96 4.91
N GLN A 631 -30.68 -6.87 5.81
CA GLN A 631 -31.16 -6.83 7.19
C GLN A 631 -30.54 -5.64 7.94
N GLY A 632 -31.26 -5.08 8.91
CA GLY A 632 -30.82 -3.95 9.71
C GLY A 632 -31.17 -4.13 11.18
N LEU A 633 -30.18 -3.92 12.05
CA LEU A 633 -30.25 -4.09 13.50
C LEU A 633 -29.58 -2.90 14.19
N ARG A 634 -30.08 -2.48 15.36
CA ARG A 634 -29.45 -1.44 16.20
C ARG A 634 -29.25 -1.95 17.61
N CYS A 635 -28.10 -1.65 18.19
CA CYS A 635 -27.74 -1.87 19.58
C CYS A 635 -27.32 -0.52 20.20
N ALA A 636 -28.04 -0.07 21.23
CA ALA A 636 -27.80 1.20 21.90
C ALA A 636 -27.68 1.08 23.43
N SER A 637 -27.66 -0.15 23.95
CA SER A 637 -27.45 -0.48 25.36
C SER A 637 -26.33 -1.50 25.48
N GLN A 638 -25.56 -1.43 26.57
CA GLN A 638 -24.56 -2.43 26.91
C GLN A 638 -25.21 -3.76 27.34
N ASP A 639 -26.40 -3.71 27.95
CA ASP A 639 -27.12 -4.90 28.43
C ASP A 639 -27.58 -5.79 27.26
N ASP A 640 -27.98 -5.17 26.15
CA ASP A 640 -28.43 -5.86 24.93
C ASP A 640 -27.27 -6.39 24.08
N LEU A 641 -26.02 -5.98 24.35
CA LEU A 641 -24.88 -6.13 23.43
C LEU A 641 -24.59 -7.59 23.05
N ALA A 642 -24.59 -8.51 24.03
CA ALA A 642 -24.27 -9.91 23.78
C ALA A 642 -25.34 -10.60 22.91
N ASP A 643 -26.62 -10.38 23.23
CA ASP A 643 -27.75 -10.94 22.48
C ASP A 643 -27.85 -10.33 21.08
N LYS A 644 -27.63 -9.01 20.95
CA LYS A 644 -27.62 -8.32 19.65
C LYS A 644 -26.43 -8.70 18.78
N MET A 645 -25.25 -8.97 19.36
CA MET A 645 -24.12 -9.53 18.64
C MET A 645 -24.42 -10.96 18.15
N ALA A 646 -25.05 -11.79 18.98
CA ALA A 646 -25.46 -13.14 18.59
C ALA A 646 -26.49 -13.13 17.46
N GLU A 647 -27.51 -12.27 17.52
CA GLU A 647 -28.50 -12.04 16.45
C GLU A 647 -27.83 -11.59 15.14
N PHE A 648 -26.92 -10.62 15.23
CA PHE A 648 -26.15 -10.10 14.09
C PHE A 648 -25.27 -11.17 13.41
N LEU A 649 -24.58 -12.00 14.20
CA LEU A 649 -23.72 -13.07 13.71
C LEU A 649 -24.52 -14.25 13.13
N ALA A 650 -25.70 -14.54 13.67
CA ALA A 650 -26.56 -15.64 13.27
C ALA A 650 -27.45 -15.34 12.05
N ALA A 651 -27.62 -14.07 11.66
CA ALA A 651 -28.46 -13.69 10.53
C ALA A 651 -28.02 -14.35 9.20
N ASP A 652 -28.97 -14.68 8.32
CA ASP A 652 -28.68 -15.14 6.95
C ASP A 652 -28.56 -13.96 5.96
N GLY A 653 -27.64 -14.06 4.99
CA GLY A 653 -27.41 -13.00 4.01
C GLY A 653 -26.79 -11.71 4.61
N PRO A 654 -26.84 -10.58 3.88
CA PRO A 654 -26.20 -9.32 4.29
C PRO A 654 -27.00 -8.61 5.40
N ILE A 655 -26.28 -8.14 6.42
CA ILE A 655 -26.85 -7.40 7.56
C ILE A 655 -25.98 -6.22 7.97
N VAL A 656 -26.61 -5.12 8.37
CA VAL A 656 -25.98 -3.98 9.05
C VAL A 656 -26.42 -3.97 10.51
N GLY A 657 -25.47 -4.17 11.43
CA GLY A 657 -25.63 -3.96 12.86
C GLY A 657 -25.03 -2.60 13.24
N GLU A 658 -25.89 -1.65 13.61
CA GLU A 658 -25.49 -0.33 14.10
C GLU A 658 -25.33 -0.34 15.61
N PHE A 659 -24.09 -0.19 16.08
CA PHE A 659 -23.74 -0.13 17.50
C PHE A 659 -23.45 1.33 17.85
N ILE A 660 -24.30 1.93 18.68
CA ILE A 660 -24.11 3.29 19.17
C ILE A 660 -22.99 3.26 20.21
N VAL A 661 -21.95 4.07 20.02
CA VAL A 661 -20.79 4.16 20.92
C VAL A 661 -20.51 5.63 21.27
N ASP A 662 -19.66 5.84 22.27
CA ASP A 662 -19.29 7.17 22.74
C ASP A 662 -18.56 8.00 21.66
N GLY A 663 -18.89 9.29 21.58
CA GLY A 663 -18.31 10.28 20.66
C GLY A 663 -17.02 10.93 21.19
N ASP A 664 -16.75 10.81 22.49
CA ASP A 664 -15.60 11.44 23.15
C ASP A 664 -14.48 10.44 23.48
N GLU A 665 -14.67 9.15 23.18
CA GLU A 665 -13.64 8.11 23.36
C GLU A 665 -12.46 8.25 22.38
N HIS A 666 -11.25 7.97 22.87
CA HIS A 666 -9.99 8.16 22.15
C HIS A 666 -9.25 6.83 21.92
N CYS A 667 -8.51 6.72 20.81
CA CYS A 667 -7.66 5.58 20.56
C CYS A 667 -6.31 5.74 21.29
N TYR A 668 -6.15 4.99 22.39
CA TYR A 668 -4.93 4.88 23.18
C TYR A 668 -4.32 3.45 23.13
N PRO A 669 -3.02 3.28 23.43
CA PRO A 669 -2.02 4.35 23.57
C PRO A 669 -1.79 5.07 22.23
N MET A 670 -1.18 6.26 22.28
CA MET A 670 -0.93 7.07 21.09
C MET A 670 0.48 7.65 21.08
N VAL A 671 1.26 7.41 20.02
CA VAL A 671 2.50 8.14 19.75
C VAL A 671 2.16 9.41 18.95
N GLY A 672 2.28 10.58 19.59
CA GLY A 672 2.02 11.87 18.94
C GLY A 672 2.94 12.14 17.74
N ALA A 673 2.51 13.02 16.82
CA ALA A 673 3.28 13.36 15.63
C ALA A 673 4.72 13.80 15.97
N GLY A 674 5.71 13.15 15.34
CA GLY A 674 7.12 13.48 15.54
C GLY A 674 7.69 13.09 16.92
N ARG A 675 7.01 12.23 17.70
CA ARG A 675 7.50 11.65 18.96
C ARG A 675 8.19 10.30 18.73
N ALA A 676 9.05 9.88 19.65
CA ALA A 676 9.64 8.55 19.68
C ALA A 676 8.64 7.51 20.21
N LEU A 677 8.86 6.22 19.95
CA LEU A 677 7.92 5.15 20.30
C LEU A 677 7.71 4.98 21.82
N ASP A 678 8.65 5.41 22.63
CA ASP A 678 8.61 5.42 24.10
C ASP A 678 7.96 6.68 24.69
N GLU A 679 7.74 7.74 23.88
CA GLU A 679 7.07 8.99 24.26
C GLU A 679 5.53 8.92 24.12
N MET A 680 4.93 7.76 24.42
CA MET A 680 3.48 7.49 24.26
C MET A 680 2.61 8.31 25.22
N ILE A 681 1.44 8.70 24.71
CA ILE A 681 0.32 9.24 25.47
C ILE A 681 -0.58 8.06 25.89
N PHE A 682 -0.91 8.03 27.17
CA PHE A 682 -1.89 7.12 27.77
C PHE A 682 -3.08 7.98 28.24
N GLY A 683 -4.31 7.49 28.08
CA GLY A 683 -5.50 8.20 28.52
C GLY A 683 -5.63 8.30 30.04
N ASP A 684 -6.47 9.21 30.52
CA ASP A 684 -6.75 9.38 31.95
C ASP A 684 -7.62 8.23 32.49
N PHE A 685 -6.98 7.21 33.08
CA PHE A 685 -7.65 6.07 33.71
C PHE A 685 -8.26 6.44 35.08
N GLN A 686 -9.19 7.40 35.14
CA GLN A 686 -9.85 7.81 36.40
C GLN A 686 -11.14 7.01 36.71
N ASP A 687 -11.88 6.56 35.69
CA ASP A 687 -13.22 5.93 35.87
C ASP A 687 -13.23 4.39 35.88
N CYS A 688 -12.16 3.75 36.34
CA CYS A 688 -12.22 2.31 36.63
C CYS A 688 -12.69 2.10 38.09
N PRO A 689 -13.95 1.70 38.35
CA PRO A 689 -14.35 1.31 39.69
C PRO A 689 -13.45 0.13 40.14
N PRO A 690 -12.96 0.12 41.38
CA PRO A 690 -11.99 -0.86 41.84
C PRO A 690 -12.61 -2.27 41.81
N THR A 691 -12.31 -3.04 40.77
CA THR A 691 -12.75 -4.43 40.65
C THR A 691 -12.04 -5.26 41.71
N THR A 692 -12.82 -5.71 42.68
CA THR A 692 -12.37 -6.49 43.83
C THR A 692 -11.82 -7.86 43.44
N SER A 693 -10.50 -8.01 43.41
CA SER A 693 -9.81 -9.23 43.84
C SER A 693 -8.31 -8.98 44.02
N THR A 694 -7.80 -9.29 45.22
CA THR A 694 -6.37 -9.47 45.55
C THR A 694 -5.76 -10.66 44.82
#